data_AF-A0A1F8AT30-F1
#
_entry.id   AF-A0A1F8AT30-F1
#
_cell.length_a   1.000
_cell.length_b   1.000
_cell.length_c   1.000
_cell.angle_alpha   90.00
_cell.angle_beta   90.00
_cell.angle_gamma   90.00
#
_symmetry.space_group_name_H-M   'P 1'
#
loop_
_entity.id
_entity.type
_entity.pdbx_description
1 polymer ?
#
loop_
_entity_poly.entity_id
_entity_poly.type
_entity_poly.pdbx_seq_one_letter_code
_entity_poly.pdbx_strand_id
1 'polypeptide(L)'
;MPRKVLFALFLVLFSLITIRYALNPDKTQAAISACSVTVGPNFQNVGSSGTLSFGITNNDESSNSIRWIKITAPSSNFVITNATGLYQSSAEINSSATEVTIKLSGLSPAEYGEYYLSITTGDNIMPAQSFAVQVSDTDAGDNPVSCSGDTGVSIPSPGQEIINISNLLVSFTDTSAVISWNTDANATSQVEYGTTNQYGSTKTDSSLVTTHSVNLTGLSSSTVYHFRVTSVNADNDTAQLTDNTFTTATAGTTTTSTVTVTATTTKTISDTTSPGISISTIFSEPYETAPVISGVATDNSGVSQVEYSIDGGKNWIPVDDFGKTGAKSTTFSFLPSIIDDGNYDIKVRATDSSGNKTVSKTYALVIDRLQPRVGGVLFSLGPMVLLPDVQGNIFTIEGLDTKVTLSAVGGPIKLDILSGNQTFSFVRNIESGLWSGVLSFVKHGIFSLATKSVDGANNSTEGTLGTVISLEAGRVVSGETPLKEAKVSVYAFESGLGEFLAWNAAPYGQESPQDVGSQGEYKLILPPGKYYLEVSAPGYSRVRTSIFEISRPTPITQNFSLNKRIGLHLGRIFIGLPDFKNRVVDIQNDLPEAGEKVSTKAGAALPDFLFESEEQAVSNISLLGKPTVLTFISTWAPESSDQLSALEAFAEEFKEINVYAVAEQEGKGKVETFKKVGGYEVEIVADSDGVLIEPLSLSYFPSHVFVDRKGVIQKVVVGFLSKEEIVQNLLN
;
A
#
# COMPACT_ATOMS: atom_id res chain seq x y z
N MET A 1 59.54 -20.70 33.97
CA MET A 1 59.11 -21.29 32.68
C MET A 1 59.23 -20.24 31.58
N PRO A 2 59.82 -20.56 30.41
CA PRO A 2 60.11 -19.56 29.38
C PRO A 2 58.86 -19.22 28.55
N ARG A 3 58.71 -17.95 28.17
CA ARG A 3 57.58 -17.34 27.42
C ARG A 3 57.13 -18.10 26.15
N LYS A 4 57.96 -18.99 25.60
CA LYS A 4 57.60 -19.83 24.43
C LYS A 4 56.61 -20.95 24.77
N VAL A 5 56.55 -21.40 26.03
CA VAL A 5 55.61 -22.46 26.46
C VAL A 5 54.19 -21.92 26.64
N LEU A 6 54.04 -20.64 27.03
CA LEU A 6 52.73 -20.02 27.24
C LEU A 6 52.00 -19.73 25.91
N PHE A 7 52.75 -19.34 24.87
CA PHE A 7 52.17 -19.07 23.54
C PHE A 7 51.79 -20.36 22.80
N ALA A 8 52.57 -21.43 22.99
CA ALA A 8 52.23 -22.76 22.47
C ALA A 8 51.02 -23.36 23.21
N LEU A 9 50.88 -23.16 24.53
CA LEU A 9 49.69 -23.58 25.26
C LEU A 9 48.45 -22.81 24.80
N PHE A 10 48.56 -21.51 24.51
CA PHE A 10 47.41 -20.69 24.08
C PHE A 10 46.93 -21.07 22.67
N LEU A 11 47.85 -21.37 21.74
CA LEU A 11 47.51 -21.86 20.40
C LEU A 11 46.91 -23.27 20.41
N VAL A 12 47.37 -24.15 21.32
CA VAL A 12 46.80 -25.49 21.49
C VAL A 12 45.42 -25.42 22.17
N LEU A 13 45.22 -24.51 23.14
CA LEU A 13 43.91 -24.30 23.76
C LEU A 13 42.89 -23.68 22.78
N PHE A 14 43.32 -22.71 21.97
CA PHE A 14 42.44 -22.09 20.96
C PHE A 14 42.10 -23.07 19.84
N SER A 15 43.07 -23.89 19.40
CA SER A 15 42.87 -24.98 18.45
C SER A 15 41.93 -26.07 18.99
N LEU A 16 42.06 -26.46 20.27
CA LEU A 16 41.15 -27.40 20.94
C LEU A 16 39.73 -26.82 21.14
N ILE A 17 39.59 -25.51 21.31
CA ILE A 17 38.29 -24.84 21.39
C ILE A 17 37.65 -24.76 20.00
N THR A 18 38.40 -24.43 18.94
CA THR A 18 37.87 -24.43 17.57
C THR A 18 37.58 -25.83 17.02
N ILE A 19 38.31 -26.86 17.46
CA ILE A 19 38.05 -28.27 17.08
C ILE A 19 36.88 -28.87 17.88
N ARG A 20 36.62 -28.42 19.12
CA ARG A 20 35.38 -28.78 19.83
C ARG A 20 34.13 -28.11 19.27
N TYR A 21 34.25 -26.94 18.63
CA TYR A 21 33.14 -26.30 17.91
C TYR A 21 32.89 -26.89 16.50
N ALA A 22 33.84 -27.64 15.94
CA ALA A 22 33.75 -28.19 14.58
C ALA A 22 33.38 -29.68 14.48
N LEU A 23 33.13 -30.37 15.61
CA LEU A 23 32.86 -31.82 15.66
C LEU A 23 31.59 -32.23 16.44
N ASN A 24 30.59 -31.35 16.54
CA ASN A 24 29.23 -31.73 16.94
C ASN A 24 28.23 -31.19 15.91
N PRO A 25 27.82 -31.96 14.90
CA PRO A 25 26.68 -31.61 14.07
C PRO A 25 25.42 -32.07 14.79
N ASP A 26 25.16 -31.56 15.99
CA ASP A 26 23.81 -31.67 16.56
C ASP A 26 22.96 -30.63 15.85
N LYS A 27 22.39 -31.07 14.72
CA LYS A 27 21.14 -30.52 14.20
C LYS A 27 20.20 -30.34 15.39
N THR A 28 19.95 -29.11 15.81
CA THR A 28 18.90 -28.81 16.79
C THR A 28 17.89 -27.89 16.14
N GLN A 29 17.30 -28.40 15.05
CA GLN A 29 15.90 -28.10 14.75
C GLN A 29 15.07 -29.20 15.42
N ALA A 30 13.86 -28.86 15.89
CA ALA A 30 12.89 -29.82 16.40
C ALA A 30 12.72 -30.98 15.41
N ALA A 31 12.61 -32.22 15.87
CA ALA A 31 12.40 -33.34 14.95
C ALA A 31 10.95 -33.41 14.44
N ILE A 32 10.00 -32.77 15.15
CA ILE A 32 8.61 -32.61 14.69
C ILE A 32 8.54 -31.39 13.77
N SER A 33 8.01 -31.56 12.56
CA SER A 33 7.86 -30.47 11.58
C SER A 33 6.59 -29.65 11.76
N ALA A 34 5.48 -30.26 12.20
CA ALA A 34 4.19 -29.59 12.38
C ALA A 34 3.21 -30.38 13.27
N CYS A 35 2.23 -29.69 13.86
CA CYS A 35 1.06 -30.28 14.50
C CYS A 35 -0.15 -29.35 14.32
N SER A 36 -1.36 -29.91 14.39
CA SER A 36 -2.61 -29.15 14.38
C SER A 36 -3.42 -29.40 15.65
N VAL A 37 -4.18 -28.39 16.08
CA VAL A 37 -4.99 -28.46 17.30
C VAL A 37 -6.39 -27.88 17.11
N THR A 38 -7.38 -28.46 17.78
CA THR A 38 -8.75 -27.91 17.91
C THR A 38 -9.14 -27.87 19.38
N VAL A 39 -10.05 -26.96 19.76
CA VAL A 39 -10.59 -26.89 21.13
C VAL A 39 -12.12 -26.95 21.12
N GLY A 40 -12.70 -27.67 22.09
CA GLY A 40 -14.15 -27.71 22.29
C GLY A 40 -14.53 -27.91 23.77
N PRO A 41 -15.58 -27.23 24.28
CA PRO A 41 -16.32 -26.12 23.66
C PRO A 41 -15.47 -24.84 23.53
N ASN A 42 -15.90 -23.91 22.66
CA ASN A 42 -15.24 -22.61 22.43
C ASN A 42 -15.70 -21.50 23.39
N PHE A 43 -16.38 -21.87 24.48
CA PHE A 43 -16.77 -20.95 25.55
C PHE A 43 -16.83 -21.66 26.90
N GLN A 44 -16.67 -20.89 27.98
CA GLN A 44 -16.92 -21.33 29.36
C GLN A 44 -17.45 -20.14 30.17
N ASN A 45 -18.62 -20.27 30.79
CA ASN A 45 -19.25 -19.16 31.52
C ASN A 45 -18.35 -18.61 32.62
N VAL A 46 -18.48 -17.31 32.91
CA VAL A 46 -17.75 -16.63 33.99
C VAL A 46 -17.99 -17.28 35.36
N GLY A 47 -16.96 -17.36 36.19
CA GLY A 47 -17.02 -17.93 37.54
C GLY A 47 -17.42 -19.41 37.62
N SER A 48 -17.22 -20.19 36.55
CA SER A 48 -17.65 -21.59 36.47
C SER A 48 -16.50 -22.54 36.16
N SER A 49 -16.67 -23.81 36.55
CA SER A 49 -15.74 -24.88 36.19
C SER A 49 -16.29 -25.68 35.01
N GLY A 50 -15.40 -26.10 34.12
CA GLY A 50 -15.75 -26.91 32.96
C GLY A 50 -14.56 -27.69 32.42
N THR A 51 -14.77 -28.40 31.33
CA THR A 51 -13.74 -29.21 30.67
C THR A 51 -13.62 -28.81 29.22
N LEU A 52 -12.40 -28.45 28.82
CA LEU A 52 -12.02 -28.22 27.43
C LEU A 52 -11.35 -29.48 26.88
N SER A 53 -11.77 -29.94 25.71
CA SER A 53 -11.12 -31.00 24.94
C SER A 53 -10.23 -30.35 23.88
N PHE A 54 -8.99 -30.82 23.82
CA PHE A 54 -7.98 -30.44 22.85
C PHE A 54 -7.66 -31.65 21.98
N GLY A 55 -8.11 -31.60 20.73
CA GLY A 55 -7.78 -32.59 19.71
C GLY A 55 -6.47 -32.22 19.03
N ILE A 56 -5.40 -32.99 19.25
CA ILE A 56 -4.06 -32.73 18.71
C ILE A 56 -3.69 -33.82 17.71
N THR A 57 -3.34 -33.41 16.50
CA THR A 57 -2.83 -34.31 15.45
C THR A 57 -1.36 -34.05 15.22
N ASN A 58 -0.56 -35.13 15.21
CA ASN A 58 0.84 -35.06 14.80
C ASN A 58 0.91 -34.98 13.26
N ASN A 59 1.25 -33.81 12.72
CA ASN A 59 1.38 -33.59 11.28
C ASN A 59 2.84 -33.68 10.82
N ASP A 60 3.71 -34.32 11.61
CA ASP A 60 5.09 -34.53 11.23
C ASP A 60 5.17 -35.38 9.95
N GLU A 61 5.99 -34.93 9.00
CA GLU A 61 6.26 -35.67 7.76
C GLU A 61 7.36 -36.73 7.96
N SER A 62 8.10 -36.65 9.08
CA SER A 62 9.05 -37.66 9.52
C SER A 62 8.43 -38.68 10.48
N SER A 63 9.16 -39.76 10.79
CA SER A 63 8.68 -40.84 11.66
C SER A 63 8.72 -40.49 13.16
N ASN A 64 8.70 -39.20 13.55
CA ASN A 64 8.87 -38.80 14.94
C ASN A 64 7.53 -38.75 15.68
N SER A 65 7.53 -39.30 16.90
CA SER A 65 6.33 -39.32 17.74
C SER A 65 6.36 -38.17 18.74
N ILE A 66 5.22 -37.52 18.97
CA ILE A 66 5.10 -36.52 20.04
C ILE A 66 5.20 -37.22 21.39
N ARG A 67 6.11 -36.76 22.25
CA ARG A 67 6.30 -37.31 23.61
C ARG A 67 6.02 -36.30 24.70
N TRP A 68 5.84 -35.04 24.33
CA TRP A 68 5.63 -33.94 25.25
C TRP A 68 4.67 -32.92 24.62
N ILE A 69 3.70 -32.45 25.40
CA ILE A 69 2.73 -31.42 25.03
C ILE A 69 2.69 -30.38 26.14
N LYS A 70 2.62 -29.11 25.77
CA LYS A 70 2.39 -28.01 26.70
C LYS A 70 1.24 -27.13 26.23
N ILE A 71 0.27 -26.93 27.11
CA ILE A 71 -0.89 -26.09 26.87
C ILE A 71 -0.84 -24.92 27.83
N THR A 72 -0.84 -23.70 27.28
CA THR A 72 -0.72 -22.45 28.02
C THR A 72 -2.02 -21.65 27.87
N ALA A 73 -2.64 -21.31 28.99
CA ALA A 73 -3.80 -20.44 29.06
C ALA A 73 -3.48 -19.02 28.56
N PRO A 74 -4.39 -18.36 27.85
CA PRO A 74 -4.16 -17.01 27.31
C PRO A 74 -4.12 -15.91 28.40
N SER A 75 -4.74 -16.16 29.55
CA SER A 75 -4.74 -15.24 30.69
C SER A 75 -4.98 -15.98 31.99
N SER A 76 -4.72 -15.30 33.12
CA SER A 76 -5.02 -15.83 34.46
C SER A 76 -6.51 -16.00 34.75
N ASN A 77 -7.40 -15.58 33.83
CA ASN A 77 -8.83 -15.86 33.94
C ASN A 77 -9.18 -17.32 33.60
N PHE A 78 -8.24 -18.11 33.09
CA PHE A 78 -8.40 -19.56 32.91
C PHE A 78 -7.44 -20.30 33.84
N VAL A 79 -7.98 -20.87 34.92
CA VAL A 79 -7.21 -21.63 35.91
C VAL A 79 -7.31 -23.11 35.60
N ILE A 80 -6.20 -23.73 35.21
CA ILE A 80 -6.11 -25.17 34.92
C ILE A 80 -6.03 -25.93 36.23
N THR A 81 -6.99 -26.82 36.47
CA THR A 81 -7.11 -27.60 37.72
C THR A 81 -6.72 -29.06 37.55
N ASN A 82 -6.89 -29.61 36.35
CA ASN A 82 -6.51 -30.98 36.02
C ASN A 82 -6.28 -31.15 34.51
N ALA A 83 -5.47 -32.12 34.12
CA ALA A 83 -5.30 -32.51 32.71
C ALA A 83 -5.18 -34.03 32.56
N THR A 84 -5.95 -34.58 31.63
CA THR A 84 -5.97 -36.02 31.30
C THR A 84 -6.05 -36.22 29.80
N GLY A 85 -5.42 -37.22 29.21
CA GLY A 85 -5.55 -37.47 27.78
C GLY A 85 -4.94 -38.78 27.29
N LEU A 86 -5.04 -38.99 25.99
CA LEU A 86 -4.60 -40.23 25.33
C LEU A 86 -3.07 -40.39 25.41
N TYR A 87 -2.61 -41.62 25.69
CA TYR A 87 -1.19 -41.97 25.85
C TYR A 87 -0.44 -41.20 26.94
N GLN A 88 -1.15 -40.51 27.84
CA GLN A 88 -0.55 -39.74 28.92
C GLN A 88 0.18 -40.63 29.93
N SER A 89 1.44 -40.31 30.18
CA SER A 89 2.25 -40.91 31.25
C SER A 89 2.27 -40.04 32.51
N SER A 90 2.30 -38.72 32.36
CA SER A 90 2.12 -37.76 33.46
C SER A 90 1.57 -36.42 32.96
N ALA A 91 0.99 -35.63 33.88
CA ALA A 91 0.69 -34.22 33.66
C ALA A 91 1.13 -33.40 34.87
N GLU A 92 1.79 -32.29 34.62
CA GLU A 92 2.33 -31.38 35.63
C GLU A 92 1.81 -29.97 35.34
N ILE A 93 1.04 -29.41 36.28
CA ILE A 93 0.51 -28.04 36.21
C ILE A 93 1.51 -27.13 36.93
N ASN A 94 1.81 -25.98 36.33
CA ASN A 94 2.73 -25.02 36.91
C ASN A 94 2.13 -24.33 38.16
N SER A 95 2.97 -23.65 38.95
CA SER A 95 2.53 -23.02 40.20
C SER A 95 1.50 -21.88 40.02
N SER A 96 1.42 -21.27 38.83
CA SER A 96 0.40 -20.26 38.51
C SER A 96 -0.90 -20.85 37.97
N ALA A 97 -0.99 -22.17 37.78
CA ALA A 97 -2.14 -22.86 37.19
C ALA A 97 -2.57 -22.34 35.81
N THR A 98 -1.65 -21.73 35.06
CA THR A 98 -1.89 -21.21 33.70
C THR A 98 -1.20 -22.02 32.62
N GLU A 99 -0.40 -23.01 33.00
CA GLU A 99 0.31 -23.87 32.07
C GLU A 99 0.27 -25.31 32.56
N VAL A 100 0.03 -26.25 31.65
CA VAL A 100 0.14 -27.68 31.93
C VAL A 100 1.06 -28.33 30.92
N THR A 101 1.96 -29.16 31.44
CA THR A 101 2.87 -30.00 30.67
C THR A 101 2.42 -31.45 30.77
N ILE A 102 2.17 -32.10 29.64
CA ILE A 102 1.71 -33.49 29.53
C ILE A 102 2.81 -34.30 28.85
N LYS A 103 3.27 -35.36 29.52
CA LYS A 103 4.20 -36.34 28.93
C LYS A 103 3.43 -37.52 28.38
N LEU A 104 3.85 -38.04 27.23
CA LEU A 104 3.20 -39.14 26.52
C LEU A 104 4.11 -40.35 26.39
N SER A 105 3.53 -41.55 26.27
CA SER A 105 4.28 -42.72 25.79
C SER A 105 4.70 -42.58 24.32
N GLY A 106 3.98 -41.77 23.54
CA GLY A 106 4.26 -41.43 22.14
C GLY A 106 2.96 -41.30 21.34
N LEU A 107 2.83 -40.24 20.53
CA LEU A 107 1.75 -40.05 19.54
C LEU A 107 2.38 -40.04 18.13
N SER A 108 2.11 -41.06 17.33
CA SER A 108 2.78 -41.32 16.06
C SER A 108 2.39 -40.30 14.98
N PRO A 109 3.15 -40.15 13.88
CA PRO A 109 2.77 -39.29 12.75
C PRO A 109 1.38 -39.66 12.19
N ALA A 110 0.60 -38.64 11.81
CA ALA A 110 -0.80 -38.70 11.39
C ALA A 110 -1.78 -39.27 12.45
N GLU A 111 -1.33 -39.53 13.68
CA GLU A 111 -2.16 -39.99 14.78
C GLU A 111 -2.83 -38.82 15.50
N TYR A 112 -4.05 -39.05 15.96
CA TYR A 112 -4.89 -38.10 16.67
C TYR A 112 -4.99 -38.45 18.16
N GLY A 113 -4.74 -37.48 19.03
CA GLY A 113 -4.89 -37.60 20.47
C GLY A 113 -5.87 -36.58 21.03
N GLU A 114 -6.72 -37.02 21.96
CA GLU A 114 -7.63 -36.15 22.71
C GLU A 114 -7.12 -35.90 24.13
N TYR A 115 -7.09 -34.63 24.52
CA TYR A 115 -6.60 -34.17 25.82
C TYR A 115 -7.62 -33.25 26.48
N TYR A 116 -8.06 -33.60 27.67
CA TYR A 116 -9.06 -32.89 28.45
C TYR A 116 -8.41 -32.06 29.54
N LEU A 117 -8.65 -30.75 29.52
CA LEU A 117 -8.25 -29.81 30.57
C LEU A 117 -9.49 -29.44 31.39
N SER A 118 -9.46 -29.72 32.69
CA SER A 118 -10.42 -29.15 33.63
C SER A 118 -9.97 -27.74 33.98
N ILE A 119 -10.85 -26.76 33.77
CA ILE A 119 -10.58 -25.34 34.03
C ILE A 119 -11.62 -24.74 34.98
N THR A 120 -11.22 -23.67 35.66
CA THR A 120 -12.13 -22.74 36.34
C THR A 120 -11.90 -21.34 35.79
N THR A 121 -12.97 -20.65 35.41
CA THR A 121 -12.90 -19.29 34.89
C THR A 121 -12.97 -18.26 36.01
N GLY A 122 -12.29 -17.12 35.82
CA GLY A 122 -12.38 -15.96 36.72
C GLY A 122 -13.72 -15.22 36.60
N ASP A 123 -13.85 -14.11 37.33
CA ASP A 123 -15.10 -13.33 37.44
C ASP A 123 -15.31 -12.30 36.32
N ASN A 124 -14.43 -12.27 35.31
CA ASN A 124 -14.48 -11.29 34.23
C ASN A 124 -14.99 -11.90 32.91
N ILE A 125 -15.91 -11.21 32.25
CA ILE A 125 -16.37 -11.55 30.90
C ILE A 125 -15.27 -11.21 29.90
N MET A 126 -14.92 -12.15 29.04
CA MET A 126 -13.82 -12.01 28.09
C MET A 126 -14.27 -12.46 26.68
N PRO A 127 -13.91 -11.72 25.62
CA PRO A 127 -14.03 -12.22 24.26
C PRO A 127 -13.12 -13.45 24.05
N ALA A 128 -13.26 -14.14 22.91
CA ALA A 128 -12.47 -15.33 22.64
C ALA A 128 -10.95 -15.04 22.71
N GLN A 129 -10.24 -15.80 23.55
CA GLN A 129 -8.78 -15.76 23.66
C GLN A 129 -8.20 -17.15 23.38
N SER A 130 -7.06 -17.21 22.70
CA SER A 130 -6.51 -18.46 22.17
C SER A 130 -5.50 -19.12 23.11
N PHE A 131 -5.71 -20.39 23.45
CA PHE A 131 -4.71 -21.20 24.16
C PHE A 131 -3.50 -21.49 23.27
N ALA A 132 -2.29 -21.34 23.79
CA ALA A 132 -1.08 -21.74 23.07
C ALA A 132 -0.76 -23.21 23.32
N VAL A 133 -0.61 -24.00 22.25
CA VAL A 133 -0.30 -25.43 22.33
C VAL A 133 1.03 -25.69 21.63
N GLN A 134 1.96 -26.30 22.36
CA GLN A 134 3.30 -26.65 21.87
C GLN A 134 3.60 -28.12 22.10
N VAL A 135 4.41 -28.73 21.23
CA VAL A 135 4.75 -30.16 21.27
C VAL A 135 6.24 -30.40 21.05
N SER A 136 6.76 -31.51 21.56
CA SER A 136 8.15 -31.97 21.33
C SER A 136 8.21 -33.51 21.26
N ASP A 137 9.19 -34.03 20.53
CA ASP A 137 9.51 -35.46 20.43
C ASP A 137 10.38 -35.97 21.58
N THR A 138 10.88 -35.06 22.43
CA THR A 138 11.70 -35.37 23.59
C THR A 138 10.88 -35.35 24.88
N ASP A 139 11.22 -36.21 25.85
CA ASP A 139 10.54 -36.26 27.16
C ASP A 139 10.81 -34.99 28.01
N ALA A 140 11.82 -34.20 27.65
CA ALA A 140 12.21 -32.96 28.32
C ALA A 140 11.55 -31.70 27.72
N GLY A 141 10.92 -31.80 26.54
CA GLY A 141 10.32 -30.65 25.86
C GLY A 141 11.33 -29.78 25.11
N ASP A 142 12.49 -30.33 24.73
CA ASP A 142 13.52 -29.61 23.98
C ASP A 142 12.99 -29.20 22.60
N ASN A 143 13.30 -27.97 22.18
CA ASN A 143 12.93 -27.38 20.89
C ASN A 143 11.43 -27.56 20.52
N PRO A 144 10.48 -27.01 21.29
CA PRO A 144 9.07 -27.27 21.07
C PRO A 144 8.51 -26.53 19.84
N VAL A 145 7.56 -27.15 19.15
CA VAL A 145 6.84 -26.60 17.97
C VAL A 145 5.42 -26.23 18.35
N SER A 146 4.97 -25.04 17.95
CA SER A 146 3.60 -24.58 18.18
C SER A 146 2.63 -25.20 17.17
N CYS A 147 1.52 -25.76 17.65
CA CYS A 147 0.48 -26.31 16.78
C CYS A 147 -0.37 -25.20 16.15
N SER A 148 -0.85 -25.44 14.93
CA SER A 148 -1.75 -24.55 14.20
C SER A 148 -3.21 -24.97 14.35
N GLY A 149 -4.11 -24.01 14.54
CA GLY A 149 -5.55 -24.25 14.64
C GLY A 149 -6.26 -23.23 15.52
N ASP A 150 -7.59 -23.28 15.55
CA ASP A 150 -8.40 -22.39 16.38
C ASP A 150 -8.53 -22.95 17.79
N THR A 151 -7.95 -22.23 18.74
CA THR A 151 -8.00 -22.53 20.18
C THR A 151 -8.69 -21.43 20.98
N GLY A 152 -9.51 -20.60 20.32
CA GLY A 152 -10.25 -19.50 20.92
C GLY A 152 -11.33 -20.00 21.88
N VAL A 153 -11.24 -19.58 23.15
CA VAL A 153 -12.28 -19.83 24.16
C VAL A 153 -12.73 -18.49 24.74
N SER A 154 -14.04 -18.23 24.72
CA SER A 154 -14.65 -17.03 25.30
C SER A 154 -15.20 -17.27 26.71
N ILE A 155 -15.34 -16.20 27.51
CA ILE A 155 -15.95 -16.24 28.84
C ILE A 155 -17.19 -15.33 28.85
N PRO A 156 -18.40 -15.85 28.57
CA PRO A 156 -19.64 -15.08 28.62
C PRO A 156 -20.26 -15.02 30.03
N SER A 157 -21.25 -14.14 30.23
CA SER A 157 -22.02 -14.00 31.48
C SER A 157 -22.85 -15.26 31.78
N PRO A 158 -23.11 -15.62 33.05
CA PRO A 158 -23.96 -16.77 33.36
C PRO A 158 -25.42 -16.38 33.09
N GLY A 159 -26.12 -17.15 32.26
CA GLY A 159 -27.56 -17.02 32.07
C GLY A 159 -28.04 -16.31 30.80
N GLN A 160 -27.27 -16.29 29.70
CA GLN A 160 -27.87 -16.05 28.38
C GLN A 160 -28.65 -17.30 27.96
N GLU A 161 -29.98 -17.21 27.90
CA GLU A 161 -30.85 -18.26 27.35
C GLU A 161 -30.77 -18.26 25.83
N ILE A 162 -29.87 -19.07 25.27
CA ILE A 162 -29.84 -19.35 23.84
C ILE A 162 -31.12 -20.13 23.49
N ILE A 163 -31.93 -19.60 22.57
CA ILE A 163 -33.16 -20.25 22.10
C ILE A 163 -32.79 -21.42 21.17
N ASN A 164 -33.24 -22.63 21.48
CA ASN A 164 -33.17 -23.80 20.60
C ASN A 164 -34.56 -24.17 20.09
N ILE A 165 -34.70 -24.25 18.76
CA ILE A 165 -35.94 -24.70 18.11
C ILE A 165 -35.92 -26.22 17.96
N SER A 166 -37.01 -26.89 18.34
CA SER A 166 -37.19 -28.34 18.23
C SER A 166 -38.60 -28.68 17.73
N ASN A 167 -38.83 -29.96 17.37
CA ASN A 167 -40.16 -30.49 16.99
C ASN A 167 -40.89 -29.70 15.89
N LEU A 168 -40.19 -29.27 14.83
CA LEU A 168 -40.83 -28.63 13.68
C LEU A 168 -41.75 -29.62 12.94
N LEU A 169 -43.02 -29.27 12.83
CA LEU A 169 -44.08 -30.02 12.18
C LEU A 169 -44.82 -29.13 11.17
N VAL A 170 -45.20 -29.71 10.04
CA VAL A 170 -46.05 -29.05 9.04
C VAL A 170 -47.21 -29.97 8.67
N SER A 171 -48.43 -29.46 8.73
CA SER A 171 -49.64 -30.12 8.22
C SER A 171 -50.28 -29.23 7.16
N PHE A 172 -50.80 -29.78 6.08
CA PHE A 172 -51.29 -28.97 4.96
C PHE A 172 -52.50 -29.59 4.28
N THR A 173 -53.29 -28.74 3.64
CA THR A 173 -54.41 -29.10 2.77
C THR A 173 -54.05 -28.74 1.32
N ASP A 174 -55.05 -28.67 0.44
CA ASP A 174 -54.88 -28.14 -0.91
C ASP A 174 -54.74 -26.60 -0.93
N THR A 175 -55.13 -25.90 0.14
CA THR A 175 -55.18 -24.42 0.18
C THR A 175 -54.67 -23.78 1.47
N SER A 176 -54.20 -24.57 2.43
CA SER A 176 -53.70 -24.10 3.73
C SER A 176 -52.57 -24.97 4.29
N ALA A 177 -51.81 -24.43 5.25
CA ALA A 177 -50.82 -25.19 6.02
C ALA A 177 -50.70 -24.68 7.46
N VAL A 178 -50.56 -25.57 8.44
CA VAL A 178 -50.24 -25.24 9.83
C VAL A 178 -48.82 -25.71 10.13
N ILE A 179 -47.97 -24.76 10.54
CA ILE A 179 -46.58 -24.99 10.93
C ILE A 179 -46.47 -24.83 12.44
N SER A 180 -45.91 -25.81 13.14
CA SER A 180 -45.73 -25.78 14.59
C SER A 180 -44.36 -26.24 15.00
N TRP A 181 -43.79 -25.65 16.05
CA TRP A 181 -42.49 -26.03 16.63
C TRP A 181 -42.47 -25.74 18.12
N ASN A 182 -41.43 -26.22 18.80
CA ASN A 182 -41.13 -25.92 20.20
C ASN A 182 -39.86 -25.08 20.33
N THR A 183 -39.78 -24.30 21.40
CA THR A 183 -38.56 -23.67 21.87
C THR A 183 -38.31 -24.08 23.33
N ASP A 184 -37.04 -24.08 23.72
CA ASP A 184 -36.62 -24.28 25.12
C ASP A 184 -36.77 -23.02 26.00
N ALA A 185 -37.05 -21.87 25.39
CA ALA A 185 -37.34 -20.59 26.05
C ALA A 185 -38.61 -19.92 25.49
N ASN A 186 -39.25 -19.04 26.27
CA ASN A 186 -40.45 -18.30 25.83
C ASN A 186 -40.10 -17.34 24.68
N ALA A 187 -40.68 -17.55 23.50
CA ALA A 187 -40.36 -16.76 22.31
C ALA A 187 -41.59 -16.43 21.44
N THR A 188 -41.44 -15.47 20.53
CA THR A 188 -42.43 -15.13 19.51
C THR A 188 -42.47 -16.20 18.41
N SER A 189 -43.53 -16.18 17.58
CA SER A 189 -43.68 -17.08 16.44
C SER A 189 -43.68 -16.32 15.12
N GLN A 190 -42.72 -16.57 14.22
CA GLN A 190 -42.72 -15.99 12.89
C GLN A 190 -42.48 -17.08 11.84
N VAL A 191 -43.25 -17.03 10.74
CA VAL A 191 -43.07 -17.88 9.55
C VAL A 191 -42.99 -16.99 8.32
N GLU A 192 -41.89 -17.07 7.58
CA GLU A 192 -41.77 -16.54 6.22
C GLU A 192 -41.98 -17.68 5.23
N TYR A 193 -42.76 -17.46 4.18
CA TYR A 193 -43.10 -18.50 3.20
C TYR A 193 -43.31 -17.92 1.79
N GLY A 194 -43.14 -18.76 0.77
CA GLY A 194 -43.34 -18.39 -0.64
C GLY A 194 -43.09 -19.57 -1.58
N THR A 195 -43.32 -19.40 -2.88
CA THR A 195 -43.05 -20.45 -3.89
C THR A 195 -41.58 -20.52 -4.31
N THR A 196 -40.72 -19.68 -3.70
CA THR A 196 -39.27 -19.64 -3.89
C THR A 196 -38.58 -19.43 -2.54
N ASN A 197 -37.28 -19.69 -2.46
CA ASN A 197 -36.44 -19.49 -1.26
C ASN A 197 -36.16 -18.02 -0.90
N GLN A 198 -36.61 -17.07 -1.73
CA GLN A 198 -36.66 -15.64 -1.36
C GLN A 198 -37.87 -15.34 -0.45
N TYR A 199 -38.75 -16.33 -0.31
CA TYR A 199 -40.05 -16.16 0.34
C TYR A 199 -40.79 -14.97 -0.29
N GLY A 200 -41.84 -14.48 0.35
CA GLY A 200 -42.60 -13.35 -0.19
C GLY A 200 -43.85 -13.03 0.62
N SER A 201 -44.13 -13.85 1.62
CA SER A 201 -45.19 -13.66 2.59
C SER A 201 -44.68 -13.97 3.99
N THR A 202 -45.23 -13.29 4.98
CA THR A 202 -44.83 -13.45 6.39
C THR A 202 -46.09 -13.52 7.27
N LYS A 203 -46.06 -14.41 8.26
CA LYS A 203 -47.04 -14.49 9.33
C LYS A 203 -46.33 -14.45 10.68
N THR A 204 -46.84 -13.63 11.59
CA THR A 204 -46.23 -13.43 12.91
C THR A 204 -47.30 -13.48 14.00
N ASP A 205 -46.95 -14.07 15.14
CA ASP A 205 -47.66 -14.03 16.41
C ASP A 205 -46.66 -13.57 17.49
N SER A 206 -46.98 -12.46 18.16
CA SER A 206 -46.13 -11.84 19.17
C SER A 206 -46.29 -12.42 20.58
N SER A 207 -47.14 -13.43 20.77
CA SER A 207 -47.26 -14.10 22.07
C SER A 207 -45.98 -14.90 22.37
N LEU A 208 -45.50 -14.77 23.61
CA LEU A 208 -44.33 -15.48 24.11
C LEU A 208 -44.74 -16.85 24.64
N VAL A 209 -44.42 -17.89 23.88
CA VAL A 209 -44.78 -19.29 24.18
C VAL A 209 -43.59 -20.21 23.88
N THR A 210 -43.64 -21.45 24.38
CA THR A 210 -42.68 -22.52 24.07
C THR A 210 -43.23 -23.55 23.08
N THR A 211 -44.50 -23.40 22.69
CA THR A 211 -45.17 -24.22 21.68
C THR A 211 -45.86 -23.30 20.69
N HIS A 212 -45.32 -23.25 19.48
CA HIS A 212 -45.72 -22.33 18.43
C HIS A 212 -46.65 -23.03 17.44
N SER A 213 -47.62 -22.30 16.88
CA SER A 213 -48.49 -22.80 15.81
C SER A 213 -48.95 -21.64 14.93
N VAL A 214 -48.61 -21.69 13.64
CA VAL A 214 -48.92 -20.65 12.66
C VAL A 214 -49.71 -21.25 11.50
N ASN A 215 -50.90 -20.69 11.23
CA ASN A 215 -51.78 -21.12 10.16
C ASN A 215 -51.64 -20.22 8.91
N LEU A 216 -51.24 -20.83 7.81
CA LEU A 216 -51.10 -20.26 6.47
C LEU A 216 -52.35 -20.60 5.65
N THR A 217 -52.93 -19.62 4.96
CA THR A 217 -54.16 -19.79 4.15
C THR A 217 -53.98 -19.14 2.79
N GLY A 218 -54.80 -19.54 1.80
CA GLY A 218 -54.76 -18.97 0.45
C GLY A 218 -53.62 -19.51 -0.40
N LEU A 219 -53.18 -20.75 -0.13
CA LEU A 219 -52.14 -21.42 -0.91
C LEU A 219 -52.74 -22.04 -2.18
N SER A 220 -51.92 -22.14 -3.22
CA SER A 220 -52.29 -22.82 -4.47
C SER A 220 -52.08 -24.32 -4.32
N SER A 221 -53.05 -25.13 -4.74
CA SER A 221 -52.96 -26.60 -4.70
C SER A 221 -51.80 -27.14 -5.53
N SER A 222 -51.29 -28.33 -5.19
CA SER A 222 -50.16 -28.99 -5.88
C SER A 222 -48.92 -28.10 -6.10
N THR A 223 -48.67 -27.14 -5.19
CA THR A 223 -47.57 -26.17 -5.30
C THR A 223 -46.55 -26.39 -4.17
N VAL A 224 -45.26 -26.32 -4.51
CA VAL A 224 -44.16 -26.35 -3.53
C VAL A 224 -44.04 -24.97 -2.88
N TYR A 225 -44.04 -24.96 -1.55
CA TYR A 225 -43.80 -23.77 -0.74
C TYR A 225 -42.54 -23.95 0.09
N HIS A 226 -41.67 -22.95 0.01
CA HIS A 226 -40.53 -22.73 0.90
C HIS A 226 -41.01 -21.96 2.13
N PHE A 227 -40.51 -22.32 3.31
CA PHE A 227 -40.77 -21.60 4.53
C PHE A 227 -39.59 -21.68 5.52
N ARG A 228 -39.45 -20.65 6.35
CA ARG A 228 -38.57 -20.68 7.52
C ARG A 228 -39.29 -20.14 8.74
N VAL A 229 -38.89 -20.61 9.91
CA VAL A 229 -39.45 -20.16 11.20
C VAL A 229 -38.41 -19.34 11.97
N THR A 230 -38.86 -18.30 12.65
CA THR A 230 -38.03 -17.45 13.51
C THR A 230 -38.73 -17.23 14.85
N SER A 231 -37.97 -17.32 15.93
CA SER A 231 -38.42 -17.12 17.30
C SER A 231 -37.50 -16.16 18.03
N VAL A 232 -38.10 -15.14 18.66
CA VAL A 232 -37.38 -14.09 19.40
C VAL A 232 -37.87 -14.09 20.84
N ASN A 233 -36.96 -14.19 21.82
CA ASN A 233 -37.32 -14.15 23.25
C ASN A 233 -37.51 -12.70 23.74
N ALA A 234 -37.85 -12.54 25.02
CA ALA A 234 -38.02 -11.22 25.64
C ALA A 234 -36.71 -10.40 25.69
N ASP A 235 -35.56 -11.08 25.65
CA ASP A 235 -34.21 -10.50 25.68
C ASP A 235 -33.65 -10.19 24.28
N ASN A 236 -34.47 -10.40 23.24
CA ASN A 236 -34.16 -10.13 21.84
C ASN A 236 -33.10 -11.06 21.21
N ASP A 237 -32.81 -12.20 21.84
CA ASP A 237 -32.10 -13.31 21.20
C ASP A 237 -32.99 -13.94 20.13
N THR A 238 -32.38 -14.41 19.04
CA THR A 238 -33.10 -14.92 17.88
C THR A 238 -32.64 -16.33 17.53
N ALA A 239 -33.59 -17.26 17.42
CA ALA A 239 -33.39 -18.54 16.76
C ALA A 239 -34.15 -18.58 15.44
N GLN A 240 -33.47 -18.97 14.37
CA GLN A 240 -34.04 -19.12 13.05
C GLN A 240 -33.64 -20.47 12.47
N LEU A 241 -34.61 -21.20 11.91
CA LEU A 241 -34.30 -22.41 11.14
C LEU A 241 -34.02 -22.06 9.68
N THR A 242 -33.19 -22.88 9.06
CA THR A 242 -32.93 -22.82 7.62
C THR A 242 -34.20 -23.09 6.80
N ASP A 243 -34.13 -22.88 5.49
CA ASP A 243 -35.25 -23.14 4.59
C ASP A 243 -35.78 -24.58 4.71
N ASN A 244 -37.10 -24.70 4.80
CA ASN A 244 -37.85 -25.96 4.79
C ASN A 244 -38.91 -25.90 3.69
N THR A 245 -39.35 -27.06 3.17
CA THR A 245 -40.36 -27.09 2.11
C THR A 245 -41.54 -27.99 2.45
N PHE A 246 -42.72 -27.66 1.93
CA PHE A 246 -43.87 -28.56 1.86
C PHE A 246 -44.59 -28.39 0.51
N THR A 247 -45.36 -29.39 0.10
CA THR A 247 -46.15 -29.34 -1.13
C THR A 247 -47.62 -29.49 -0.79
N THR A 248 -48.45 -28.49 -1.09
CA THR A 248 -49.91 -28.56 -0.85
C THR A 248 -50.54 -29.73 -1.61
N ALA A 249 -51.60 -30.32 -1.07
CA ALA A 249 -52.29 -31.43 -1.71
C ALA A 249 -52.97 -31.02 -3.03
N THR A 250 -53.33 -32.01 -3.85
CA THR A 250 -54.17 -31.81 -5.04
C THR A 250 -55.60 -31.47 -4.62
N ALA A 251 -56.26 -30.57 -5.37
CA ALA A 251 -57.59 -30.06 -5.04
C ALA A 251 -58.60 -31.17 -4.68
N GLY A 252 -59.21 -31.07 -3.51
CA GLY A 252 -60.23 -32.00 -3.02
C GLY A 252 -59.74 -33.22 -2.22
N THR A 253 -58.47 -33.26 -1.79
CA THR A 253 -57.94 -34.32 -0.90
C THR A 253 -57.29 -33.74 0.35
N THR A 254 -57.84 -34.03 1.52
CA THR A 254 -57.21 -33.67 2.81
C THR A 254 -56.26 -34.79 3.24
N THR A 255 -54.96 -34.52 3.29
CA THR A 255 -53.95 -35.45 3.83
C THR A 255 -53.17 -34.81 4.96
N THR A 256 -53.32 -35.35 6.17
CA THR A 256 -52.49 -35.00 7.32
C THR A 256 -51.18 -35.79 7.23
N SER A 257 -50.07 -35.12 6.93
CA SER A 257 -48.72 -35.71 7.06
C SER A 257 -48.11 -35.29 8.39
N THR A 258 -47.89 -36.25 9.30
CA THR A 258 -47.04 -36.08 10.48
C THR A 258 -45.60 -36.39 10.11
N VAL A 259 -44.71 -35.39 10.15
CA VAL A 259 -43.26 -35.60 10.07
C VAL A 259 -42.71 -35.82 11.48
N THR A 260 -42.57 -37.08 11.89
CA THR A 260 -41.76 -37.41 13.08
C THR A 260 -40.31 -37.52 12.63
N VAL A 261 -39.43 -36.61 13.06
CA VAL A 261 -37.99 -36.76 12.87
C VAL A 261 -37.51 -37.84 13.84
N THR A 262 -37.52 -39.09 13.40
CA THR A 262 -36.77 -40.18 14.04
C THR A 262 -35.49 -40.38 13.24
N ALA A 263 -34.34 -40.15 13.87
CA ALA A 263 -33.05 -40.47 13.28
C ALA A 263 -33.02 -41.97 12.92
N THR A 264 -33.01 -42.28 11.63
CA THR A 264 -32.67 -43.61 11.10
C THR A 264 -31.42 -43.48 10.26
N THR A 265 -30.32 -43.99 10.79
CA THR A 265 -29.06 -44.19 10.06
C THR A 265 -29.31 -45.09 8.86
N THR A 266 -29.26 -44.49 7.67
CA THR A 266 -29.15 -45.23 6.43
C THR A 266 -27.67 -45.20 6.05
N LYS A 267 -27.04 -46.38 6.00
CA LYS A 267 -25.65 -46.55 5.57
C LYS A 267 -25.56 -46.23 4.08
N THR A 268 -25.25 -44.98 3.76
CA THR A 268 -24.78 -44.56 2.45
C THR A 268 -23.31 -44.95 2.33
N ILE A 269 -22.95 -45.50 1.18
CA ILE A 269 -21.56 -45.72 0.76
C ILE A 269 -20.88 -44.35 0.80
N SER A 270 -19.91 -44.18 1.71
CA SER A 270 -19.20 -42.92 1.90
C SER A 270 -18.36 -42.62 0.68
N ASP A 271 -18.79 -41.67 -0.12
CA ASP A 271 -17.86 -40.93 -0.97
C ASP A 271 -17.01 -40.05 -0.05
N THR A 272 -15.71 -40.33 0.02
CA THR A 272 -14.74 -39.57 0.79
C THR A 272 -13.90 -38.66 -0.09
N THR A 273 -14.18 -38.59 -1.40
CA THR A 273 -13.40 -37.78 -2.34
C THR A 273 -13.91 -36.35 -2.31
N SER A 274 -12.99 -35.40 -2.11
CA SER A 274 -13.35 -33.97 -2.07
C SER A 274 -13.45 -33.41 -3.48
N PRO A 275 -14.37 -32.44 -3.72
CA PRO A 275 -14.56 -31.85 -5.05
C PRO A 275 -13.30 -31.07 -5.49
N GLY A 276 -13.01 -31.05 -6.78
CA GLY A 276 -12.06 -30.12 -7.38
C GLY A 276 -12.68 -28.74 -7.61
N ILE A 277 -11.90 -27.66 -7.44
CA ILE A 277 -12.34 -26.30 -7.75
C ILE A 277 -11.21 -25.50 -8.40
N SER A 278 -11.53 -24.74 -9.44
CA SER A 278 -10.61 -23.82 -10.10
C SER A 278 -11.31 -22.51 -10.48
N ILE A 279 -10.60 -21.39 -10.36
CA ILE A 279 -11.04 -20.07 -10.82
C ILE A 279 -10.32 -19.74 -12.13
N SER A 280 -11.07 -19.25 -13.11
CA SER A 280 -10.56 -18.85 -14.43
C SER A 280 -10.28 -17.35 -14.55
N THR A 281 -10.84 -16.52 -13.66
CA THR A 281 -10.57 -15.08 -13.60
C THR A 281 -9.13 -14.78 -13.19
N ILE A 282 -8.54 -13.77 -13.81
CA ILE A 282 -7.14 -13.36 -13.60
C ILE A 282 -7.09 -12.27 -12.51
N PHE A 283 -6.15 -12.38 -11.57
CA PHE A 283 -5.98 -11.42 -10.46
C PHE A 283 -4.59 -10.79 -10.45
N SER A 284 -3.90 -10.78 -11.60
CA SER A 284 -2.53 -10.25 -11.70
C SER A 284 -2.48 -8.73 -11.74
N GLU A 285 -3.60 -8.06 -12.00
CA GLU A 285 -3.71 -6.61 -12.13
C GLU A 285 -4.90 -6.09 -11.28
N PRO A 286 -4.81 -4.86 -10.73
CA PRO A 286 -5.94 -4.18 -10.09
C PRO A 286 -7.13 -3.94 -11.02
N TYR A 287 -8.30 -3.70 -10.44
CA TYR A 287 -9.54 -3.43 -11.17
C TYR A 287 -10.19 -2.13 -10.70
N GLU A 288 -10.72 -1.32 -11.62
CA GLU A 288 -11.52 -0.13 -11.28
C GLU A 288 -12.85 -0.53 -10.61
N THR A 289 -13.48 -1.57 -11.13
CA THR A 289 -14.71 -2.17 -10.60
C THR A 289 -14.55 -3.68 -10.50
N ALA A 290 -15.19 -4.28 -9.49
CA ALA A 290 -15.17 -5.73 -9.30
C ALA A 290 -15.50 -6.47 -10.61
N PRO A 291 -14.62 -7.38 -11.09
CA PRO A 291 -14.90 -8.17 -12.28
C PRO A 291 -15.87 -9.31 -11.94
N VAL A 292 -16.52 -9.86 -12.98
CA VAL A 292 -17.22 -11.14 -12.83
C VAL A 292 -16.19 -12.23 -12.60
N ILE A 293 -16.28 -12.90 -11.47
CA ILE A 293 -15.40 -14.02 -11.09
C ILE A 293 -16.07 -15.31 -11.53
N SER A 294 -15.35 -16.14 -12.28
CA SER A 294 -15.89 -17.39 -12.83
C SER A 294 -14.90 -18.55 -12.70
N GLY A 295 -15.42 -19.77 -12.70
CA GLY A 295 -14.62 -20.97 -12.54
C GLY A 295 -15.38 -22.27 -12.79
N VAL A 296 -14.71 -23.38 -12.47
CA VAL A 296 -15.25 -24.74 -12.64
C VAL A 296 -15.10 -25.52 -11.33
N ALA A 297 -16.15 -26.22 -10.94
CA ALA A 297 -16.14 -27.20 -9.87
C ALA A 297 -16.42 -28.59 -10.43
N THR A 298 -15.68 -29.59 -9.98
CA THR A 298 -15.76 -30.98 -10.48
C THR A 298 -15.80 -31.98 -9.35
N ASP A 299 -16.63 -33.00 -9.47
CA ASP A 299 -16.66 -34.11 -8.52
C ASP A 299 -17.18 -35.39 -9.19
N ASN A 300 -16.73 -36.56 -8.74
CA ASN A 300 -17.14 -37.82 -9.35
C ASN A 300 -18.58 -38.22 -9.02
N SER A 301 -19.08 -37.78 -7.86
CA SER A 301 -20.44 -37.99 -7.35
C SER A 301 -21.35 -36.77 -7.52
N GLY A 302 -20.76 -35.62 -7.84
CA GLY A 302 -21.45 -34.43 -8.31
C GLY A 302 -21.41 -33.29 -7.31
N VAL A 303 -21.23 -32.08 -7.83
CA VAL A 303 -21.11 -30.85 -7.04
C VAL A 303 -22.51 -30.37 -6.65
N SER A 304 -22.74 -30.16 -5.35
CA SER A 304 -24.03 -29.71 -4.81
C SER A 304 -24.11 -28.19 -4.70
N GLN A 305 -23.01 -27.52 -4.36
CA GLN A 305 -22.99 -26.09 -4.10
C GLN A 305 -21.61 -25.48 -4.36
N VAL A 306 -21.58 -24.22 -4.77
CA VAL A 306 -20.38 -23.38 -4.78
C VAL A 306 -20.70 -22.04 -4.08
N GLU A 307 -19.80 -21.61 -3.22
CA GLU A 307 -19.89 -20.34 -2.48
C GLU A 307 -18.57 -19.59 -2.58
N TYR A 308 -18.61 -18.27 -2.49
CA TYR A 308 -17.43 -17.40 -2.49
C TYR A 308 -17.34 -16.58 -1.20
N SER A 309 -16.16 -16.05 -0.95
CA SER A 309 -15.83 -15.18 0.17
C SER A 309 -14.94 -14.05 -0.34
N ILE A 310 -15.14 -12.84 0.17
CA ILE A 310 -14.32 -11.65 -0.12
C ILE A 310 -13.39 -11.26 1.04
N ASP A 311 -13.45 -11.98 2.15
CA ASP A 311 -12.78 -11.66 3.42
C ASP A 311 -11.88 -12.79 3.93
N GLY A 312 -11.35 -13.58 3.01
CA GLY A 312 -10.41 -14.66 3.32
C GLY A 312 -11.06 -15.91 3.92
N GLY A 313 -12.38 -16.04 3.80
CA GLY A 313 -13.15 -17.22 4.21
C GLY A 313 -13.87 -17.07 5.55
N LYS A 314 -14.03 -15.85 6.07
CA LYS A 314 -14.80 -15.59 7.31
C LYS A 314 -16.30 -15.63 7.02
N ASN A 315 -16.73 -15.00 5.93
CA ASN A 315 -18.11 -15.02 5.45
C ASN A 315 -18.21 -15.69 4.08
N TRP A 316 -19.26 -16.47 3.86
CA TRP A 316 -19.48 -17.24 2.63
C TRP A 316 -20.85 -16.92 2.03
N ILE A 317 -20.85 -16.61 0.73
CA ILE A 317 -22.01 -16.16 -0.04
C ILE A 317 -22.18 -17.12 -1.22
N PRO A 318 -23.41 -17.56 -1.57
CA PRO A 318 -23.64 -18.35 -2.78
C PRO A 318 -23.20 -17.60 -4.04
N VAL A 319 -22.66 -18.32 -5.02
CA VAL A 319 -22.39 -17.75 -6.35
C VAL A 319 -23.69 -17.33 -7.04
N ASP A 320 -23.65 -16.27 -7.86
CA ASP A 320 -24.84 -15.73 -8.53
C ASP A 320 -25.39 -16.71 -9.57
N ASP A 321 -24.49 -17.28 -10.39
CA ASP A 321 -24.81 -18.28 -11.39
C ASP A 321 -24.11 -19.59 -11.02
N PHE A 322 -24.93 -20.61 -10.77
CA PHE A 322 -24.49 -21.98 -10.59
C PHE A 322 -25.11 -22.85 -11.67
N GLY A 323 -24.30 -23.68 -12.33
CA GLY A 323 -24.81 -24.66 -13.28
C GLY A 323 -25.68 -25.74 -12.62
N LYS A 324 -25.79 -26.91 -13.26
CA LYS A 324 -26.70 -27.94 -12.79
C LYS A 324 -26.21 -28.59 -11.48
N THR A 325 -27.02 -28.51 -10.42
CA THR A 325 -26.79 -29.22 -9.16
C THR A 325 -26.66 -30.73 -9.37
N GLY A 326 -25.65 -31.33 -8.72
CA GLY A 326 -25.33 -32.75 -8.82
C GLY A 326 -24.62 -33.14 -10.13
N ALA A 327 -24.24 -32.19 -10.97
CA ALA A 327 -23.41 -32.47 -12.14
C ALA A 327 -21.96 -32.77 -11.71
N LYS A 328 -21.32 -33.70 -12.42
CA LYS A 328 -19.91 -34.07 -12.19
C LYS A 328 -18.91 -32.97 -12.52
N SER A 329 -19.33 -32.02 -13.34
CA SER A 329 -18.60 -30.81 -13.67
C SER A 329 -19.61 -29.71 -13.91
N THR A 330 -19.41 -28.58 -13.26
CA THR A 330 -20.31 -27.42 -13.34
C THR A 330 -19.50 -26.13 -13.33
N THR A 331 -19.95 -25.15 -14.10
CA THR A 331 -19.39 -23.80 -14.08
C THR A 331 -20.11 -22.96 -13.02
N PHE A 332 -19.40 -21.98 -12.49
CA PHE A 332 -19.98 -20.97 -11.63
C PHE A 332 -19.50 -19.57 -12.02
N SER A 333 -20.31 -18.56 -11.75
CA SER A 333 -19.89 -17.15 -11.80
C SER A 333 -20.60 -16.31 -10.75
N PHE A 334 -19.94 -15.23 -10.32
CA PHE A 334 -20.48 -14.25 -9.39
C PHE A 334 -19.83 -12.89 -9.58
N LEU A 335 -20.54 -11.82 -9.23
CA LEU A 335 -20.07 -10.46 -9.18
C LEU A 335 -20.03 -9.98 -7.71
N PRO A 336 -18.85 -9.91 -7.08
CA PRO A 336 -18.78 -9.52 -5.68
C PRO A 336 -19.21 -8.06 -5.49
N SER A 337 -20.10 -7.83 -4.52
CA SER A 337 -20.61 -6.49 -4.18
C SER A 337 -19.58 -5.69 -3.39
N ILE A 338 -18.62 -5.10 -4.10
CA ILE A 338 -17.53 -4.31 -3.53
C ILE A 338 -17.72 -2.83 -3.92
N ILE A 339 -17.96 -1.98 -2.94
CA ILE A 339 -18.20 -0.53 -3.14
C ILE A 339 -17.02 0.34 -2.72
N ASP A 340 -16.02 -0.22 -2.05
CA ASP A 340 -14.87 0.52 -1.52
C ASP A 340 -13.58 0.11 -2.24
N ASP A 341 -12.62 1.02 -2.22
CA ASP A 341 -11.26 0.78 -2.68
C ASP A 341 -10.53 -0.19 -1.73
N GLY A 342 -9.60 -0.98 -2.26
CA GLY A 342 -8.71 -1.80 -1.43
C GLY A 342 -8.53 -3.25 -1.86
N ASN A 343 -7.91 -4.03 -0.96
CA ASN A 343 -7.51 -5.40 -1.22
C ASN A 343 -8.47 -6.39 -0.56
N TYR A 344 -9.00 -7.32 -1.35
CA TYR A 344 -9.99 -8.31 -0.96
C TYR A 344 -9.43 -9.72 -1.15
N ASP A 345 -9.56 -10.54 -0.11
CA ASP A 345 -9.09 -11.93 -0.14
C ASP A 345 -10.21 -12.84 -0.66
N ILE A 346 -10.18 -13.10 -1.97
CA ILE A 346 -11.16 -13.96 -2.62
C ILE A 346 -10.84 -15.43 -2.36
N LYS A 347 -11.83 -16.16 -1.84
CA LYS A 347 -11.83 -17.63 -1.79
C LYS A 347 -13.14 -18.16 -2.36
N VAL A 348 -13.08 -19.35 -2.94
CA VAL A 348 -14.27 -20.07 -3.38
C VAL A 348 -14.23 -21.47 -2.79
N ARG A 349 -15.37 -21.97 -2.33
CA ARG A 349 -15.52 -23.35 -1.84
C ARG A 349 -16.57 -24.10 -2.64
N ALA A 350 -16.31 -25.36 -2.93
CA ALA A 350 -17.26 -26.29 -3.51
C ALA A 350 -17.64 -27.35 -2.47
N THR A 351 -18.91 -27.72 -2.43
CA THR A 351 -19.44 -28.82 -1.61
C THR A 351 -20.03 -29.86 -2.55
N ASP A 352 -19.76 -31.14 -2.31
CA ASP A 352 -20.38 -32.25 -3.05
C ASP A 352 -21.72 -32.68 -2.44
N SER A 353 -22.37 -33.68 -3.04
CA SER A 353 -23.65 -34.21 -2.55
C SER A 353 -23.54 -35.02 -1.25
N SER A 354 -22.33 -35.37 -0.83
CA SER A 354 -22.00 -36.13 0.38
C SER A 354 -21.53 -35.23 1.53
N GLY A 355 -21.36 -33.93 1.28
CA GLY A 355 -20.92 -32.92 2.23
C GLY A 355 -19.41 -32.69 2.28
N ASN A 356 -18.61 -33.35 1.41
CA ASN A 356 -17.17 -33.06 1.32
C ASN A 356 -16.96 -31.67 0.72
N LYS A 357 -15.99 -30.93 1.26
CA LYS A 357 -15.71 -29.54 0.87
C LYS A 357 -14.27 -29.36 0.42
N THR A 358 -14.09 -28.53 -0.59
CA THR A 358 -12.78 -28.03 -1.00
C THR A 358 -12.82 -26.53 -1.08
N VAL A 359 -11.80 -25.88 -0.52
CA VAL A 359 -11.62 -24.43 -0.57
C VAL A 359 -10.44 -24.12 -1.50
N SER A 360 -10.60 -23.14 -2.38
CA SER A 360 -9.52 -22.66 -3.24
C SER A 360 -8.39 -22.03 -2.42
N LYS A 361 -7.23 -21.82 -3.05
CA LYS A 361 -6.26 -20.85 -2.54
C LYS A 361 -6.89 -19.46 -2.44
N THR A 362 -6.29 -18.57 -1.66
CA THR A 362 -6.65 -17.15 -1.63
C THR A 362 -6.19 -16.47 -2.91
N TYR A 363 -7.05 -15.65 -3.51
CA TYR A 363 -6.74 -14.76 -4.62
C TYR A 363 -6.90 -13.32 -4.14
N ALA A 364 -5.88 -12.49 -4.31
CA ALA A 364 -5.96 -11.08 -3.95
C ALA A 364 -6.65 -10.30 -5.07
N LEU A 365 -7.89 -9.85 -4.84
CA LEU A 365 -8.57 -8.88 -5.71
C LEU A 365 -8.24 -7.48 -5.20
N VAL A 366 -7.55 -6.69 -6.02
CA VAL A 366 -7.29 -5.28 -5.72
C VAL A 366 -8.29 -4.45 -6.49
N ILE A 367 -9.14 -3.71 -5.76
CA ILE A 367 -9.94 -2.63 -6.34
C ILE A 367 -9.14 -1.35 -6.17
N ASP A 368 -8.86 -0.66 -7.28
CA ASP A 368 -8.15 0.62 -7.31
C ASP A 368 -8.98 1.63 -8.12
N ARG A 369 -9.62 2.56 -7.42
CA ARG A 369 -10.46 3.63 -7.98
C ARG A 369 -9.78 4.99 -7.96
N LEU A 370 -8.60 5.09 -7.34
CA LEU A 370 -7.87 6.33 -7.28
C LEU A 370 -7.11 6.52 -8.59
N GLN A 371 -7.65 7.37 -9.46
CA GLN A 371 -6.98 7.74 -10.70
C GLN A 371 -5.52 8.17 -10.43
N PRO A 372 -4.55 7.77 -11.27
CA PRO A 372 -3.15 8.14 -11.06
C PRO A 372 -3.00 9.65 -11.17
N ARG A 373 -2.18 10.26 -10.32
CA ARG A 373 -1.92 11.71 -10.33
C ARG A 373 -0.43 11.96 -10.32
N VAL A 374 0.02 12.88 -11.17
CA VAL A 374 1.42 13.32 -11.22
C VAL A 374 1.56 14.58 -10.35
N GLY A 375 2.56 14.58 -9.49
CA GLY A 375 2.83 15.64 -8.52
C GLY A 375 3.97 16.55 -8.94
N GLY A 376 4.86 16.84 -8.00
CA GLY A 376 6.02 17.70 -8.19
C GLY A 376 6.97 17.24 -9.29
N VAL A 377 7.50 18.21 -10.04
CA VAL A 377 8.53 18.02 -11.06
C VAL A 377 9.82 18.76 -10.74
N LEU A 378 10.94 18.07 -10.99
CA LEU A 378 12.28 18.61 -10.90
C LEU A 378 13.00 18.43 -12.24
N PHE A 379 13.49 19.52 -12.82
CA PHE A 379 14.38 19.51 -13.98
C PHE A 379 15.81 19.71 -13.51
N SER A 380 16.76 18.91 -13.99
CA SER A 380 18.16 19.05 -13.57
C SER A 380 19.18 18.64 -14.62
N LEU A 381 20.38 19.22 -14.46
CA LEU A 381 21.61 18.83 -15.13
C LEU A 381 22.62 18.41 -14.05
N GLY A 382 22.62 17.11 -13.75
CA GLY A 382 23.38 16.59 -12.63
C GLY A 382 22.89 17.19 -11.30
N PRO A 383 23.75 17.83 -10.49
CA PRO A 383 23.35 18.46 -9.24
C PRO A 383 22.71 19.85 -9.43
N MET A 384 22.76 20.43 -10.64
CA MET A 384 22.13 21.73 -10.92
C MET A 384 20.65 21.55 -11.23
N VAL A 385 19.79 22.03 -10.34
CA VAL A 385 18.34 22.16 -10.58
C VAL A 385 18.12 23.30 -11.57
N LEU A 386 17.23 23.12 -12.56
CA LEU A 386 16.80 24.18 -13.46
C LEU A 386 15.52 24.82 -12.92
N LEU A 387 15.56 26.13 -12.72
CA LEU A 387 14.47 26.89 -12.13
C LEU A 387 13.61 27.54 -13.21
N PRO A 388 12.28 27.60 -13.03
CA PRO A 388 11.40 28.31 -13.95
C PRO A 388 11.58 29.83 -13.87
N ASP A 389 11.22 30.55 -14.94
CA ASP A 389 11.01 32.01 -14.90
C ASP A 389 9.67 32.41 -14.27
N VAL A 390 9.38 33.71 -14.33
CA VAL A 390 8.15 34.30 -13.76
C VAL A 390 6.87 33.76 -14.43
N GLN A 391 6.97 33.27 -15.66
CA GLN A 391 5.85 32.65 -16.38
C GLN A 391 5.77 31.14 -16.15
N GLY A 392 6.72 30.53 -15.43
CA GLY A 392 6.79 29.09 -15.24
C GLY A 392 7.54 28.34 -16.35
N ASN A 393 8.32 29.03 -17.18
CA ASN A 393 9.08 28.42 -18.26
C ASN A 393 10.45 27.92 -17.77
N ILE A 394 10.80 26.70 -18.13
CA ILE A 394 12.14 26.13 -17.92
C ILE A 394 12.99 26.39 -19.15
N PHE A 395 14.23 26.85 -18.98
CA PHE A 395 15.15 27.09 -20.09
C PHE A 395 16.17 25.95 -20.22
N THR A 396 16.35 25.48 -21.45
CA THR A 396 17.40 24.53 -21.82
C THR A 396 18.04 24.92 -23.15
N ILE A 397 18.96 24.13 -23.67
CA ILE A 397 19.60 24.34 -24.98
C ILE A 397 19.27 23.15 -25.87
N GLU A 398 19.11 23.40 -27.16
CA GLU A 398 18.85 22.34 -28.12
C GLU A 398 19.89 21.21 -28.08
N GLY A 399 19.40 19.97 -28.06
CA GLY A 399 20.17 18.75 -27.96
C GLY A 399 20.98 18.63 -26.67
N LEU A 400 20.61 19.34 -25.60
CA LEU A 400 21.13 19.10 -24.26
C LEU A 400 20.15 18.22 -23.48
N ASP A 401 20.63 17.08 -23.02
CA ASP A 401 19.85 16.11 -22.27
C ASP A 401 19.57 16.63 -20.87
N THR A 402 18.29 16.88 -20.57
CA THR A 402 17.83 17.38 -19.28
C THR A 402 17.17 16.25 -18.51
N LYS A 403 17.67 15.93 -17.32
CA LYS A 403 17.04 14.92 -16.46
C LYS A 403 15.78 15.52 -15.85
N VAL A 404 14.72 14.71 -15.80
CA VAL A 404 13.46 15.09 -15.15
C VAL A 404 13.12 14.02 -14.13
N THR A 405 12.75 14.45 -12.93
CA THR A 405 12.27 13.59 -11.83
C THR A 405 10.89 14.05 -11.39
N LEU A 406 9.98 13.11 -11.18
CA LEU A 406 8.57 13.34 -10.89
C LEU A 406 8.11 12.49 -9.71
N SER A 407 7.21 13.02 -8.88
CA SER A 407 6.38 12.24 -7.96
C SER A 407 5.05 11.86 -8.64
N ALA A 408 4.44 10.78 -8.17
CA ALA A 408 3.09 10.42 -8.56
C ALA A 408 2.41 9.51 -7.52
N VAL A 409 1.10 9.66 -7.37
CA VAL A 409 0.22 8.86 -6.50
C VAL A 409 -0.88 8.18 -7.32
N GLY A 410 -1.69 7.32 -6.70
CA GLY A 410 -2.69 6.49 -7.40
C GLY A 410 -2.05 5.38 -8.24
N GLY A 411 -0.93 4.82 -7.75
CA GLY A 411 -0.33 3.59 -8.29
C GLY A 411 -0.05 3.55 -9.81
N PRO A 412 0.47 4.62 -10.46
CA PRO A 412 0.79 4.53 -11.88
C PRO A 412 1.78 3.41 -12.15
N ILE A 413 1.55 2.65 -13.22
CA ILE A 413 2.48 1.66 -13.77
C ILE A 413 3.19 2.17 -15.02
N LYS A 414 2.66 3.25 -15.62
CA LYS A 414 3.25 3.95 -16.75
C LYS A 414 3.12 5.45 -16.56
N LEU A 415 4.18 6.18 -16.85
CA LEU A 415 4.20 7.65 -16.87
C LEU A 415 5.00 8.14 -18.07
N ASP A 416 4.38 9.01 -18.87
CA ASP A 416 4.99 9.68 -20.01
C ASP A 416 4.86 11.21 -19.88
N ILE A 417 5.84 11.94 -20.39
CA ILE A 417 5.68 13.37 -20.74
C ILE A 417 5.45 13.49 -22.24
N LEU A 418 4.41 14.22 -22.61
CA LEU A 418 4.02 14.55 -23.98
C LEU A 418 4.44 15.98 -24.31
N SER A 419 5.00 16.17 -25.51
CA SER A 419 5.37 17.47 -26.06
C SER A 419 5.04 17.51 -27.54
N GLY A 420 3.82 17.97 -27.89
CA GLY A 420 3.29 17.85 -29.25
C GLY A 420 3.23 16.39 -29.69
N ASN A 421 3.99 16.02 -30.72
CA ASN A 421 4.07 14.63 -31.21
C ASN A 421 5.19 13.80 -30.54
N GLN A 422 5.97 14.39 -29.62
CA GLN A 422 7.03 13.68 -28.91
C GLN A 422 6.50 13.10 -27.60
N THR A 423 6.97 11.91 -27.27
CA THR A 423 6.63 11.20 -26.03
C THR A 423 7.92 10.76 -25.37
N PHE A 424 8.09 11.14 -24.11
CA PHE A 424 9.23 10.79 -23.26
C PHE A 424 8.73 9.86 -22.16
N SER A 425 9.16 8.60 -22.18
CA SER A 425 8.74 7.62 -21.17
C SER A 425 9.65 7.64 -19.96
N PHE A 426 9.05 7.49 -18.78
CA PHE A 426 9.73 7.55 -17.49
C PHE A 426 9.82 6.17 -16.85
N VAL A 427 10.82 6.00 -16.01
CA VAL A 427 11.05 4.77 -15.24
C VAL A 427 10.86 5.05 -13.76
N ARG A 428 10.07 4.21 -13.09
CA ARG A 428 9.86 4.30 -11.64
C ARG A 428 11.01 3.65 -10.88
N ASN A 429 11.55 4.36 -9.91
CA ASN A 429 12.41 3.78 -8.88
C ASN A 429 11.53 3.17 -7.78
N ILE A 430 11.69 1.87 -7.51
CA ILE A 430 10.84 1.16 -6.56
C ILE A 430 11.10 1.53 -5.09
N GLU A 431 12.30 1.99 -4.76
CA GLU A 431 12.69 2.33 -3.39
C GLU A 431 12.22 3.74 -3.03
N SER A 432 12.45 4.72 -3.91
CA SER A 432 12.04 6.10 -3.66
C SER A 432 10.60 6.38 -4.07
N GLY A 433 10.03 5.55 -4.96
CA GLY A 433 8.72 5.77 -5.58
C GLY A 433 8.71 6.82 -6.69
N LEU A 434 9.83 7.51 -6.94
CA LEU A 434 9.94 8.59 -7.91
C LEU A 434 10.12 8.06 -9.34
N TRP A 435 9.61 8.82 -10.29
CA TRP A 435 9.79 8.59 -11.72
C TRP A 435 10.94 9.42 -12.24
N SER A 436 11.74 8.89 -13.16
CA SER A 436 12.81 9.65 -13.81
C SER A 436 12.95 9.32 -15.28
N GLY A 437 13.30 10.35 -16.06
CA GLY A 437 13.47 10.29 -17.49
C GLY A 437 14.42 11.39 -17.97
N VAL A 438 14.70 11.41 -19.27
CA VAL A 438 15.55 12.42 -19.91
C VAL A 438 14.75 13.07 -21.04
N LEU A 439 14.68 14.39 -21.02
CA LEU A 439 14.13 15.21 -22.09
C LEU A 439 15.27 15.76 -22.94
N SER A 440 15.16 15.60 -24.25
CA SER A 440 16.14 16.11 -25.21
C SER A 440 15.41 16.71 -26.41
N PHE A 441 15.57 18.01 -26.61
CA PHE A 441 14.90 18.74 -27.69
C PHE A 441 15.88 18.97 -28.84
N VAL A 442 15.72 18.24 -29.94
CA VAL A 442 16.65 18.30 -31.08
C VAL A 442 16.74 19.69 -31.73
N LYS A 443 15.73 20.54 -31.54
CA LYS A 443 15.68 21.91 -32.08
C LYS A 443 15.33 22.90 -30.99
N HIS A 444 15.83 24.13 -31.14
CA HIS A 444 15.35 25.27 -30.38
C HIS A 444 13.87 25.56 -30.66
N GLY A 445 13.15 26.09 -29.67
CA GLY A 445 11.71 26.32 -29.74
C GLY A 445 11.03 26.35 -28.37
N ILE A 446 9.72 26.56 -28.40
CA ILE A 446 8.86 26.55 -27.22
C ILE A 446 8.07 25.24 -27.22
N PHE A 447 8.16 24.49 -26.13
CA PHE A 447 7.58 23.15 -25.99
C PHE A 447 6.66 23.10 -24.78
N SER A 448 5.35 23.02 -25.02
CA SER A 448 4.38 22.78 -23.95
C SER A 448 4.40 21.31 -23.55
N LEU A 449 4.50 21.06 -22.25
CA LEU A 449 4.60 19.74 -21.66
C LEU A 449 3.29 19.35 -20.97
N ALA A 450 2.83 18.15 -21.27
CA ALA A 450 1.75 17.48 -20.56
C ALA A 450 2.25 16.15 -20.01
N THR A 451 1.70 15.70 -18.89
CA THR A 451 1.94 14.37 -18.35
C THR A 451 0.81 13.45 -18.76
N LYS A 452 1.13 12.16 -18.93
CA LYS A 452 0.15 11.09 -19.09
C LYS A 452 0.53 9.93 -18.20
N SER A 453 -0.35 9.57 -17.28
CA SER A 453 -0.16 8.43 -16.38
C SER A 453 -1.24 7.38 -16.61
N VAL A 454 -0.86 6.11 -16.40
CA VAL A 454 -1.74 4.95 -16.44
C VAL A 454 -1.43 4.06 -15.24
N ASP A 455 -2.46 3.66 -14.48
CA ASP A 455 -2.34 2.76 -13.32
C ASP A 455 -2.57 1.29 -13.68
N GLY A 456 -2.49 0.41 -12.68
CA GLY A 456 -2.70 -1.02 -12.85
C GLY A 456 -4.13 -1.41 -13.22
N ALA A 457 -5.11 -0.54 -12.95
CA ALA A 457 -6.51 -0.71 -13.34
C ALA A 457 -6.82 -0.11 -14.73
N ASN A 458 -5.78 0.35 -15.44
CA ASN A 458 -5.87 1.00 -16.75
C ASN A 458 -6.63 2.35 -16.73
N ASN A 459 -6.78 2.98 -15.56
CA ASN A 459 -7.22 4.38 -15.48
C ASN A 459 -6.11 5.25 -16.05
N SER A 460 -6.49 6.27 -16.83
CA SER A 460 -5.53 7.20 -17.42
C SER A 460 -5.90 8.64 -17.14
N THR A 461 -4.89 9.41 -16.75
CA THR A 461 -4.99 10.84 -16.49
C THR A 461 -3.97 11.59 -17.32
N GLU A 462 -4.36 12.78 -17.77
CA GLU A 462 -3.47 13.72 -18.44
C GLU A 462 -3.44 15.03 -17.64
N GLY A 463 -2.23 15.53 -17.38
CA GLY A 463 -2.00 16.75 -16.62
C GLY A 463 -1.18 17.77 -17.42
N THR A 464 -1.29 19.05 -17.09
CA THR A 464 -0.40 20.09 -17.67
C THR A 464 0.80 20.28 -16.76
N LEU A 465 2.02 20.22 -17.31
CA LEU A 465 3.25 20.33 -16.54
C LEU A 465 3.88 21.73 -16.63
N GLY A 466 3.78 22.37 -17.79
CA GLY A 466 4.36 23.69 -18.03
C GLY A 466 4.97 23.81 -19.43
N THR A 467 5.94 24.70 -19.57
CA THR A 467 6.61 24.96 -20.85
C THR A 467 8.13 24.88 -20.69
N VAL A 468 8.79 24.23 -21.65
CA VAL A 468 10.24 24.27 -21.80
C VAL A 468 10.59 25.13 -23.02
N ILE A 469 11.48 26.10 -22.83
CA ILE A 469 12.06 26.89 -23.89
C ILE A 469 13.46 26.34 -24.18
N SER A 470 13.59 25.65 -25.29
CA SER A 470 14.87 25.20 -25.83
C SER A 470 15.49 26.34 -26.61
N LEU A 471 16.62 26.87 -26.16
CA LEU A 471 17.33 27.95 -26.81
C LEU A 471 18.25 27.42 -27.92
N GLU A 472 18.53 28.28 -28.90
CA GLU A 472 19.55 27.99 -29.92
C GLU A 472 20.93 27.91 -29.25
N ALA A 473 21.73 26.94 -29.68
CA ALA A 473 23.10 26.80 -29.18
C ALA A 473 23.96 28.00 -29.61
N GLY A 474 24.85 28.45 -28.72
CA GLY A 474 25.83 29.49 -29.05
C GLY A 474 26.84 28.97 -30.07
N ARG A 475 27.41 29.84 -30.91
CA ARG A 475 28.33 29.46 -31.98
C ARG A 475 29.67 30.19 -31.92
N VAL A 476 30.73 29.48 -32.27
CA VAL A 476 32.07 30.05 -32.49
C VAL A 476 32.33 30.17 -33.99
N VAL A 477 32.53 31.41 -34.44
CA VAL A 477 32.62 31.76 -35.86
C VAL A 477 33.85 32.63 -36.17
N SER A 478 34.19 32.77 -37.45
CA SER A 478 35.11 33.80 -37.96
C SER A 478 34.40 34.52 -39.11
N GLY A 479 33.85 35.70 -38.84
CA GLY A 479 32.87 36.30 -39.74
C GLY A 479 31.59 35.49 -39.70
N GLU A 480 31.17 34.94 -40.84
CA GLU A 480 29.99 34.05 -40.94
C GLU A 480 30.35 32.55 -40.92
N THR A 481 31.64 32.22 -40.95
CA THR A 481 32.09 30.82 -41.08
C THR A 481 32.22 30.14 -39.72
N PRO A 482 31.55 29.00 -39.50
CA PRO A 482 31.75 28.18 -38.29
C PRO A 482 33.17 27.64 -38.10
N LEU A 483 33.65 27.63 -36.86
CA LEU A 483 34.97 27.12 -36.49
C LEU A 483 34.88 25.78 -35.75
N LYS A 484 34.97 24.66 -36.49
CA LYS A 484 34.74 23.30 -35.96
C LYS A 484 35.78 22.78 -34.96
N GLU A 485 36.96 23.38 -34.91
CA GLU A 485 38.05 23.01 -33.99
C GLU A 485 38.16 24.00 -32.82
N ALA A 486 37.14 24.84 -32.63
CA ALA A 486 37.10 25.75 -31.50
C ALA A 486 36.85 24.98 -30.20
N LYS A 487 37.33 25.56 -29.09
CA LYS A 487 37.09 25.11 -27.73
C LYS A 487 36.58 26.27 -26.90
N VAL A 488 35.58 25.99 -26.06
CA VAL A 488 35.04 26.92 -25.06
C VAL A 488 35.42 26.41 -23.68
N SER A 489 36.30 27.13 -22.99
CA SER A 489 36.76 26.81 -21.64
C SER A 489 36.08 27.70 -20.62
N VAL A 490 35.57 27.11 -19.54
CA VAL A 490 34.93 27.83 -18.43
C VAL A 490 35.84 27.84 -17.22
N TYR A 491 35.97 29.02 -16.60
CA TYR A 491 36.70 29.19 -15.35
C TYR A 491 35.78 29.75 -14.27
N ALA A 492 35.67 29.04 -13.15
CA ALA A 492 34.85 29.39 -12.00
C ALA A 492 35.73 29.98 -10.89
N PHE A 493 35.22 30.99 -10.20
CA PHE A 493 35.89 31.58 -9.04
C PHE A 493 35.70 30.69 -7.81
N GLU A 494 36.80 30.25 -7.20
CA GLU A 494 36.78 29.50 -5.95
C GLU A 494 37.04 30.46 -4.79
N SER A 495 35.98 30.77 -4.02
CA SER A 495 36.04 31.75 -2.94
C SER A 495 37.04 31.38 -1.84
N GLY A 496 37.23 30.09 -1.56
CA GLY A 496 38.17 29.62 -0.55
C GLY A 496 39.64 29.83 -0.94
N LEU A 497 39.94 29.91 -2.23
CA LEU A 497 41.29 30.10 -2.76
C LEU A 497 41.52 31.52 -3.28
N GLY A 498 40.45 32.28 -3.55
CA GLY A 498 40.54 33.61 -4.15
C GLY A 498 41.01 33.61 -5.60
N GLU A 499 40.91 32.47 -6.29
CA GLU A 499 41.43 32.25 -7.64
C GLU A 499 40.38 31.66 -8.57
N PHE A 500 40.58 31.81 -9.87
CA PHE A 500 39.76 31.18 -10.89
C PHE A 500 40.36 29.83 -11.32
N LEU A 501 39.58 28.77 -11.21
CA LEU A 501 39.96 27.42 -11.61
C LEU A 501 39.12 26.96 -12.80
N ALA A 502 39.65 26.01 -13.57
CA ALA A 502 38.87 25.37 -14.63
C ALA A 502 37.62 24.71 -14.02
N TRP A 503 36.44 25.05 -14.54
CA TRP A 503 35.19 24.54 -14.02
C TRP A 503 35.02 23.05 -14.36
N ASN A 504 34.74 22.23 -13.35
CA ASN A 504 34.47 20.81 -13.53
C ASN A 504 33.02 20.60 -14.00
N ALA A 505 32.84 20.49 -15.32
CA ALA A 505 31.53 20.36 -15.96
C ALA A 505 30.94 18.92 -15.91
N ALA A 506 31.78 17.91 -15.70
CA ALA A 506 31.38 16.50 -15.80
C ALA A 506 30.21 16.08 -14.89
N PRO A 507 30.13 16.54 -13.61
CA PRO A 507 28.98 16.24 -12.76
C PRO A 507 27.64 16.74 -13.31
N TYR A 508 27.66 17.76 -14.17
CA TYR A 508 26.49 18.39 -14.77
C TYR A 508 26.13 17.80 -16.15
N GLY A 509 26.81 16.71 -16.57
CA GLY A 509 26.63 16.13 -17.90
C GLY A 509 27.13 17.03 -19.03
N GLN A 510 28.05 17.95 -18.72
CA GLN A 510 28.62 18.92 -19.66
C GLN A 510 30.15 18.74 -19.73
N GLU A 511 30.78 19.39 -20.70
CA GLU A 511 32.22 19.34 -20.92
C GLU A 511 32.85 20.74 -20.77
N SER A 512 34.07 20.79 -20.22
CA SER A 512 34.87 22.01 -20.13
C SER A 512 36.37 21.62 -20.07
N PRO A 513 37.20 22.02 -21.04
CA PRO A 513 36.85 22.72 -22.28
C PRO A 513 35.87 21.92 -23.14
N GLN A 514 34.85 22.59 -23.66
CA GLN A 514 33.88 22.00 -24.58
C GLN A 514 34.42 22.07 -26.01
N ASP A 515 34.51 20.93 -26.67
CA ASP A 515 34.72 20.88 -28.12
C ASP A 515 33.43 21.31 -28.83
N VAL A 516 33.54 22.22 -29.80
CA VAL A 516 32.37 22.67 -30.54
C VAL A 516 31.95 21.67 -31.60
N GLY A 517 30.66 21.69 -31.96
CA GLY A 517 30.11 20.82 -32.98
C GLY A 517 30.42 21.24 -34.43
N SER A 518 29.77 20.57 -35.37
CA SER A 518 30.09 20.68 -36.80
C SER A 518 29.74 22.05 -37.43
N GLN A 519 28.86 22.80 -36.79
CA GLN A 519 28.45 24.17 -37.10
C GLN A 519 29.06 25.18 -36.10
N GLY A 520 30.12 24.78 -35.38
CA GLY A 520 30.78 25.62 -34.38
C GLY A 520 29.94 25.82 -33.11
N GLU A 521 28.90 25.01 -32.92
CA GLU A 521 27.95 25.11 -31.83
C GLU A 521 28.52 24.61 -30.50
N TYR A 522 28.20 25.28 -29.40
CA TYR A 522 28.49 24.86 -28.05
C TYR A 522 27.24 25.01 -27.18
N LYS A 523 27.13 24.17 -26.16
CA LYS A 523 25.94 24.07 -25.30
C LYS A 523 26.39 24.17 -23.85
N LEU A 524 26.08 25.28 -23.22
CA LEU A 524 26.58 25.58 -21.89
C LEU A 524 25.49 26.16 -21.01
N ILE A 525 25.21 25.52 -19.88
CA ILE A 525 24.38 26.06 -18.80
C ILE A 525 25.22 26.06 -17.53
N LEU A 526 25.40 27.24 -16.94
CA LEU A 526 26.26 27.44 -15.77
C LEU A 526 25.43 27.55 -14.49
N PRO A 527 25.86 26.92 -13.37
CA PRO A 527 25.24 27.11 -12.06
C PRO A 527 25.55 28.50 -11.47
N PRO A 528 24.86 28.93 -10.40
CA PRO A 528 25.18 30.19 -9.72
C PRO A 528 26.66 30.30 -9.35
N GLY A 529 27.24 31.49 -9.55
CA GLY A 529 28.64 31.74 -9.24
C GLY A 529 29.26 32.83 -10.11
N LYS A 530 30.58 32.99 -9.98
CA LYS A 530 31.36 34.00 -10.69
C LYS A 530 32.33 33.34 -11.67
N TYR A 531 32.30 33.80 -12.93
CA TYR A 531 32.95 33.10 -14.04
C TYR A 531 33.68 34.05 -15.01
N TYR A 532 34.58 33.48 -15.79
CA TYR A 532 34.91 33.99 -17.12
C TYR A 532 35.06 32.83 -18.11
N LEU A 533 34.83 33.09 -19.39
CA LEU A 533 35.04 32.13 -20.47
C LEU A 533 36.29 32.46 -21.27
N GLU A 534 36.89 31.43 -21.83
CA GLU A 534 37.98 31.53 -22.80
C GLU A 534 37.66 30.71 -24.05
N VAL A 535 37.63 31.35 -25.20
CA VAL A 535 37.31 30.73 -26.49
C VAL A 535 38.54 30.77 -27.38
N SER A 536 38.91 29.62 -27.93
CA SER A 536 40.11 29.49 -28.77
C SER A 536 39.92 28.50 -29.90
N ALA A 537 40.63 28.70 -31.01
CA ALA A 537 40.67 27.76 -32.13
C ALA A 537 42.07 27.79 -32.78
N PRO A 538 42.56 26.67 -33.35
CA PRO A 538 43.83 26.63 -34.07
C PRO A 538 43.91 27.67 -35.19
N GLY A 539 44.96 28.50 -35.20
CA GLY A 539 45.15 29.56 -36.20
C GLY A 539 44.37 30.86 -35.94
N TYR A 540 43.64 30.96 -34.83
CA TYR A 540 42.87 32.16 -34.46
C TYR A 540 43.40 32.79 -33.16
N SER A 541 43.14 34.08 -33.02
CA SER A 541 43.33 34.84 -31.78
C SER A 541 42.28 34.43 -30.75
N ARG A 542 42.71 34.28 -29.49
CA ARG A 542 41.85 33.88 -28.38
C ARG A 542 40.96 35.04 -27.94
N VAL A 543 39.73 34.72 -27.54
CA VAL A 543 38.79 35.67 -26.91
C VAL A 543 38.57 35.24 -25.47
N ARG A 544 38.58 36.21 -24.55
CA ARG A 544 38.23 35.99 -23.15
C ARG A 544 37.02 36.86 -22.83
N THR A 545 36.14 36.44 -21.94
CA THR A 545 35.08 37.34 -21.47
C THR A 545 35.58 38.26 -20.36
N SER A 546 34.85 39.33 -20.09
CA SER A 546 34.93 39.97 -18.77
C SER A 546 34.47 38.97 -17.70
N ILE A 547 34.83 39.24 -16.45
CA ILE A 547 34.32 38.46 -15.32
C ILE A 547 32.85 38.85 -15.14
N PHE A 548 31.99 37.86 -15.07
CA PHE A 548 30.55 38.03 -14.85
C PHE A 548 30.08 37.12 -13.72
N GLU A 549 28.92 37.42 -13.17
CA GLU A 549 28.32 36.72 -12.04
C GLU A 549 26.89 36.34 -12.41
N ILE A 550 26.50 35.14 -12.01
CA ILE A 550 25.17 34.59 -12.26
C ILE A 550 24.59 34.13 -10.93
N SER A 551 23.36 34.53 -10.66
CA SER A 551 22.64 34.22 -9.42
C SER A 551 21.82 32.93 -9.51
N ARG A 552 21.62 32.39 -10.72
CA ARG A 552 20.80 31.22 -11.00
C ARG A 552 21.38 30.39 -12.17
N PRO A 553 20.96 29.13 -12.34
CA PRO A 553 21.25 28.33 -13.53
C PRO A 553 20.96 29.11 -14.82
N THR A 554 21.98 29.34 -15.63
CA THR A 554 21.90 30.29 -16.75
C THR A 554 22.51 29.70 -18.03
N PRO A 555 21.69 29.46 -19.08
CA PRO A 555 22.18 29.14 -20.42
C PRO A 555 23.05 30.24 -21.03
N ILE A 556 24.21 29.90 -21.59
CA ILE A 556 25.12 30.82 -22.28
C ILE A 556 25.04 30.57 -23.78
N THR A 557 24.30 31.43 -24.51
CA THR A 557 24.01 31.24 -25.95
C THR A 557 24.68 32.28 -26.87
N GLN A 558 25.53 33.14 -26.31
CA GLN A 558 26.21 34.19 -27.07
C GLN A 558 27.17 33.67 -28.14
N ASN A 559 27.07 34.20 -29.35
CA ASN A 559 28.04 33.87 -30.40
C ASN A 559 29.41 34.53 -30.16
N PHE A 560 30.49 33.77 -30.34
CA PHE A 560 31.86 34.24 -30.24
C PHE A 560 32.53 34.31 -31.61
N SER A 561 32.91 35.50 -32.06
CA SER A 561 33.67 35.66 -33.31
C SER A 561 35.18 35.73 -33.05
N LEU A 562 35.96 34.76 -33.54
CA LEU A 562 37.42 34.80 -33.48
C LEU A 562 38.02 35.44 -34.74
N ASN A 563 39.11 36.17 -34.57
CA ASN A 563 39.86 36.75 -35.68
C ASN A 563 41.04 35.84 -36.04
N LYS A 564 41.35 35.70 -37.33
CA LYS A 564 42.55 34.95 -37.74
C LYS A 564 43.80 35.57 -37.12
N ARG A 565 44.67 34.72 -36.60
CA ARG A 565 45.90 35.16 -35.97
C ARG A 565 46.85 35.72 -37.03
N ILE A 566 47.47 36.86 -36.74
CA ILE A 566 48.45 37.48 -37.64
C ILE A 566 49.77 36.68 -37.53
N GLY A 567 50.38 36.35 -38.67
CA GLY A 567 51.62 35.59 -38.70
C GLY A 567 52.36 35.72 -40.03
N LEU A 568 53.57 35.15 -40.05
CA LEU A 568 54.46 35.13 -41.21
C LEU A 568 54.37 33.76 -41.89
N HIS A 569 54.12 33.75 -43.19
CA HIS A 569 54.21 32.55 -44.01
C HIS A 569 55.64 32.40 -44.56
N LEU A 570 56.34 31.34 -44.14
CA LEU A 570 57.64 30.92 -44.66
C LEU A 570 57.46 29.66 -45.51
N GLY A 571 57.07 29.84 -46.76
CA GLY A 571 56.70 28.72 -47.64
C GLY A 571 55.45 28.00 -47.12
N ARG A 572 55.57 26.71 -46.76
CA ARG A 572 54.48 25.91 -46.16
C ARG A 572 54.34 26.07 -44.64
N ILE A 573 55.27 26.76 -43.99
CA ILE A 573 55.30 26.90 -42.53
C ILE A 573 54.69 28.25 -42.15
N PHE A 574 53.65 28.23 -41.31
CA PHE A 574 53.08 29.44 -40.72
C PHE A 574 53.66 29.66 -39.32
N ILE A 575 54.28 30.83 -39.11
CA ILE A 575 54.74 31.28 -37.79
C ILE A 575 53.78 32.36 -37.30
N GLY A 576 52.88 32.00 -36.38
CA GLY A 576 51.97 32.96 -35.75
C GLY A 576 52.73 33.93 -34.84
N LEU A 577 52.46 35.23 -34.95
CA LEU A 577 52.99 36.22 -34.01
C LEU A 577 52.35 36.04 -32.62
N PRO A 578 53.04 36.37 -31.52
CA PRO A 578 52.44 36.36 -30.20
C PRO A 578 51.25 37.32 -30.17
N ASP A 579 50.13 36.85 -29.63
CA ASP A 579 48.93 37.66 -29.50
C ASP A 579 49.02 38.46 -28.20
N PHE A 580 49.38 39.74 -28.29
CA PHE A 580 49.61 40.60 -27.11
C PHE A 580 48.32 41.30 -26.62
N LYS A 581 47.18 41.10 -27.29
CA LYS A 581 45.90 41.70 -26.91
C LYS A 581 44.82 40.62 -26.83
N ASN A 582 44.63 40.05 -25.65
CA ASN A 582 43.43 39.27 -25.37
C ASN A 582 42.21 40.18 -25.58
N ARG A 583 41.36 39.85 -26.55
CA ARG A 583 40.12 40.59 -26.77
C ARG A 583 39.14 40.18 -25.67
N VAL A 584 38.81 41.14 -24.82
CA VAL A 584 37.79 40.98 -23.77
C VAL A 584 36.42 41.31 -24.35
N VAL A 585 35.44 40.44 -24.15
CA VAL A 585 34.06 40.61 -24.60
C VAL A 585 33.13 40.48 -23.40
N ASP A 586 32.13 41.35 -23.27
CA ASP A 586 31.13 41.21 -22.21
C ASP A 586 30.11 40.12 -22.56
N ILE A 587 29.63 39.41 -21.53
CA ILE A 587 28.51 38.48 -21.69
C ILE A 587 27.21 39.29 -21.78
N GLN A 588 26.49 39.14 -22.88
CA GLN A 588 25.13 39.64 -23.07
C GLN A 588 24.18 38.46 -22.94
N ASN A 589 23.59 38.31 -21.75
CA ASN A 589 22.59 37.28 -21.50
C ASN A 589 21.29 37.97 -21.07
N ASP A 590 20.45 38.29 -22.04
CA ASP A 590 19.11 38.83 -21.82
C ASP A 590 18.13 37.65 -21.62
N LEU A 591 18.32 36.87 -20.55
CA LEU A 591 17.25 35.99 -20.09
C LEU A 591 16.24 36.83 -19.29
N PRO A 592 14.92 36.61 -19.46
CA PRO A 592 13.92 37.27 -18.61
C PRO A 592 14.26 37.04 -17.14
N GLU A 593 14.24 38.07 -16.29
CA GLU A 593 14.54 37.93 -14.87
C GLU A 593 13.74 36.77 -14.24
N ALA A 594 14.35 36.03 -13.30
CA ALA A 594 13.56 35.28 -12.33
C ALA A 594 12.80 36.30 -11.49
N GLY A 595 11.56 36.02 -11.18
CA GLY A 595 10.66 37.01 -10.62
C GLY A 595 9.29 36.41 -10.40
N GLU A 596 8.47 37.12 -9.66
CA GLU A 596 7.20 36.64 -9.15
C GLU A 596 6.28 36.18 -10.26
N LYS A 597 5.93 34.90 -10.25
CA LYS A 597 4.73 34.45 -10.92
C LYS A 597 3.56 35.17 -10.27
N VAL A 598 2.89 36.07 -11.01
CA VAL A 598 1.58 36.56 -10.56
C VAL A 598 0.60 35.44 -10.85
N SER A 599 0.17 34.78 -9.78
CA SER A 599 -0.80 33.69 -9.83
C SER A 599 -2.04 34.06 -10.64
N THR A 600 -2.46 33.20 -11.55
CA THR A 600 -3.78 33.27 -12.20
C THR A 600 -4.95 33.04 -11.22
N LYS A 601 -4.64 32.62 -9.97
CA LYS A 601 -5.60 32.32 -8.90
C LYS A 601 -5.67 33.42 -7.83
N ALA A 602 -4.95 34.53 -8.00
CA ALA A 602 -5.06 35.66 -7.09
C ALA A 602 -6.52 36.17 -7.03
N GLY A 603 -7.03 36.40 -5.83
CA GLY A 603 -8.41 36.78 -5.56
C GLY A 603 -9.40 35.61 -5.38
N ALA A 604 -8.98 34.36 -5.59
CA ALA A 604 -9.80 33.18 -5.31
C ALA A 604 -9.73 32.80 -3.82
N ALA A 605 -10.82 32.21 -3.30
CA ALA A 605 -10.78 31.57 -1.99
C ALA A 605 -9.89 30.31 -2.05
N LEU A 606 -9.19 30.04 -0.96
CA LEU A 606 -8.44 28.80 -0.79
C LEU A 606 -9.40 27.60 -0.85
N PRO A 607 -9.08 26.52 -1.58
CA PRO A 607 -9.91 25.32 -1.64
C PRO A 607 -10.17 24.73 -0.24
N ASP A 608 -11.27 23.99 -0.09
CA ASP A 608 -11.54 23.25 1.14
C ASP A 608 -10.54 22.10 1.30
N PHE A 609 -9.95 21.99 2.48
CA PHE A 609 -9.01 20.92 2.83
C PHE A 609 -9.02 20.66 4.33
N LEU A 610 -8.58 19.46 4.70
CA LEU A 610 -8.33 19.07 6.07
C LEU A 610 -7.11 18.16 6.10
N PHE A 611 -6.05 18.61 6.73
CA PHE A 611 -4.84 17.83 6.96
C PHE A 611 -4.63 17.60 8.44
N GLU A 612 -4.31 16.36 8.80
CA GLU A 612 -3.96 16.03 10.17
C GLU A 612 -2.46 16.26 10.42
N SER A 613 -2.16 16.87 11.55
CA SER A 613 -0.80 16.99 12.11
C SER A 613 -0.76 16.35 13.51
N GLU A 614 0.45 16.12 14.03
CA GLU A 614 0.66 15.63 15.40
C GLU A 614 0.08 16.57 16.47
N GLU A 615 0.08 17.89 16.22
CA GLU A 615 -0.36 18.89 17.20
C GLU A 615 -1.81 19.33 16.98
N GLN A 616 -2.18 19.64 15.73
CA GLN A 616 -3.50 20.17 15.42
C GLN A 616 -3.87 19.95 13.96
N ALA A 617 -5.13 19.62 13.69
CA ALA A 617 -5.65 19.56 12.33
C ALA A 617 -5.62 20.95 11.66
N VAL A 618 -5.04 21.04 10.47
CA VAL A 618 -4.95 22.25 9.66
C VAL A 618 -6.01 22.18 8.57
N SER A 619 -6.85 23.21 8.48
CA SER A 619 -7.93 23.31 7.49
C SER A 619 -8.07 24.75 7.01
N ASN A 620 -8.80 24.97 5.92
CA ASN A 620 -9.13 26.31 5.44
C ASN A 620 -9.78 27.19 6.53
N ILE A 621 -10.60 26.60 7.40
CA ILE A 621 -11.26 27.29 8.52
C ILE A 621 -10.26 27.65 9.62
N SER A 622 -9.31 26.77 9.96
CA SER A 622 -8.32 27.05 11.01
C SER A 622 -7.35 28.17 10.63
N LEU A 623 -7.22 28.48 9.33
CA LEU A 623 -6.38 29.58 8.83
C LEU A 623 -7.04 30.96 8.95
N LEU A 624 -8.35 31.04 9.21
CA LEU A 624 -9.07 32.31 9.26
C LEU A 624 -8.61 33.19 10.44
N GLY A 625 -8.65 34.51 10.24
CA GLY A 625 -8.32 35.51 11.26
C GLY A 625 -6.85 35.97 11.26
N LYS A 626 -5.93 35.20 10.66
CA LYS A 626 -4.51 35.56 10.49
C LYS A 626 -4.08 35.43 9.02
N PRO A 627 -3.17 36.29 8.53
CA PRO A 627 -2.55 36.05 7.24
C PRO A 627 -1.73 34.75 7.32
N THR A 628 -1.67 34.01 6.22
CA THR A 628 -1.03 32.69 6.17
C THR A 628 -0.05 32.61 5.00
N VAL A 629 1.12 32.01 5.25
CA VAL A 629 2.05 31.55 4.22
C VAL A 629 1.99 30.02 4.17
N LEU A 630 1.51 29.48 3.06
CA LEU A 630 1.54 28.05 2.77
C LEU A 630 2.69 27.77 1.81
N THR A 631 3.70 27.04 2.25
CA THR A 631 4.86 26.66 1.43
C THR A 631 4.79 25.20 1.06
N PHE A 632 4.57 24.92 -0.22
CA PHE A 632 4.52 23.59 -0.77
C PHE A 632 5.93 23.08 -1.06
N ILE A 633 6.24 21.88 -0.60
CA ILE A 633 7.57 21.26 -0.71
C ILE A 633 7.45 19.80 -1.16
N SER A 634 8.54 19.28 -1.69
CA SER A 634 8.76 17.84 -1.88
C SER A 634 9.88 17.42 -0.94
N THR A 635 9.69 16.42 -0.08
CA THR A 635 10.75 16.02 0.89
C THR A 635 11.99 15.44 0.21
N TRP A 636 11.84 15.03 -1.06
CA TRP A 636 12.91 14.51 -1.90
C TRP A 636 13.62 15.58 -2.74
N ALA A 637 13.09 16.81 -2.80
CA ALA A 637 13.71 17.90 -3.54
C ALA A 637 14.82 18.57 -2.69
N PRO A 638 16.02 18.82 -3.26
CA PRO A 638 17.13 19.41 -2.51
C PRO A 638 16.82 20.77 -1.88
N GLU A 639 16.09 21.63 -2.58
CA GLU A 639 15.80 23.01 -2.16
C GLU A 639 14.81 23.09 -0.98
N SER A 640 14.08 22.02 -0.70
CA SER A 640 13.09 21.99 0.38
C SER A 640 13.71 22.22 1.76
N SER A 641 14.90 21.67 2.01
CA SER A 641 15.60 21.83 3.30
C SER A 641 16.04 23.28 3.54
N ASP A 642 16.58 23.93 2.52
CA ASP A 642 17.00 25.34 2.59
C ASP A 642 15.77 26.24 2.75
N GLN A 643 14.68 25.94 2.03
CA GLN A 643 13.44 26.69 2.14
C GLN A 643 12.80 26.58 3.52
N LEU A 644 12.81 25.40 4.14
CA LEU A 644 12.31 25.19 5.49
C LEU A 644 13.10 26.02 6.51
N SER A 645 14.42 26.05 6.37
CA SER A 645 15.29 26.88 7.22
C SER A 645 14.96 28.37 7.11
N ALA A 646 14.70 28.87 5.90
CA ALA A 646 14.24 30.25 5.68
C ALA A 646 12.85 30.51 6.27
N LEU A 647 11.94 29.53 6.18
CA LEU A 647 10.59 29.60 6.76
C LEU A 647 10.63 29.65 8.29
N GLU A 648 11.51 28.89 8.93
CA GLU A 648 11.70 28.89 10.38
C GLU A 648 12.21 30.25 10.87
N ALA A 649 13.26 30.77 10.23
CA ALA A 649 13.79 32.10 10.55
C ALA A 649 12.75 33.21 10.39
N PHE A 650 11.79 33.03 9.48
CA PHE A 650 10.64 33.92 9.32
C PHE A 650 9.59 33.70 10.43
N ALA A 651 9.19 32.46 10.69
CA ALA A 651 8.18 32.09 11.69
C ALA A 651 8.62 32.41 13.14
N GLU A 652 9.93 32.46 13.41
CA GLU A 652 10.48 32.94 14.68
C GLU A 652 10.19 34.42 14.93
N GLU A 653 10.28 35.26 13.90
CA GLU A 653 10.09 36.71 14.01
C GLU A 653 8.62 37.11 13.92
N PHE A 654 7.83 36.45 13.06
CA PHE A 654 6.46 36.86 12.72
C PHE A 654 5.38 35.95 13.30
N LYS A 655 5.28 35.87 14.64
CA LYS A 655 4.30 35.01 15.37
C LYS A 655 2.81 35.33 15.13
N GLU A 656 2.51 36.50 14.57
CA GLU A 656 1.15 36.93 14.19
C GLU A 656 0.69 36.31 12.85
N ILE A 657 1.59 35.66 12.13
CA ILE A 657 1.36 35.07 10.80
C ILE A 657 1.38 33.56 10.94
N ASN A 658 0.42 32.90 10.29
CA ASN A 658 0.40 31.45 10.21
C ASN A 658 1.43 30.98 9.16
N VAL A 659 2.29 30.03 9.51
CA VAL A 659 3.31 29.52 8.60
C VAL A 659 3.22 28.00 8.60
N TYR A 660 2.97 27.41 7.44
CA TYR A 660 2.89 25.96 7.26
C TYR A 660 3.67 25.53 6.02
N ALA A 661 4.37 24.42 6.15
CA ALA A 661 4.86 23.68 5.00
C ALA A 661 3.87 22.56 4.64
N VAL A 662 3.62 22.37 3.34
CA VAL A 662 2.73 21.33 2.81
C VAL A 662 3.56 20.40 1.94
N ALA A 663 3.77 19.17 2.39
CA ALA A 663 4.47 18.17 1.62
C ALA A 663 3.54 17.55 0.56
N GLU A 664 3.97 17.60 -0.68
CA GLU A 664 3.19 17.17 -1.85
C GLU A 664 3.10 15.67 -1.99
N GLN A 665 1.89 15.13 -2.17
CA GLN A 665 1.63 13.75 -2.61
C GLN A 665 2.50 12.67 -1.91
N GLU A 666 2.81 12.94 -0.64
CA GLU A 666 3.65 12.11 0.20
C GLU A 666 2.85 11.66 1.42
N GLY A 667 3.01 10.39 1.81
CA GLY A 667 2.27 9.84 2.95
C GLY A 667 2.70 10.49 4.27
N LYS A 668 1.73 10.72 5.16
CA LYS A 668 1.93 11.33 6.51
C LYS A 668 3.17 10.81 7.25
N GLY A 669 3.33 9.49 7.35
CA GLY A 669 4.47 8.89 8.06
C GLY A 669 5.85 9.21 7.44
N LYS A 670 5.92 9.41 6.11
CA LYS A 670 7.15 9.82 5.43
C LYS A 670 7.48 11.27 5.78
N VAL A 671 6.48 12.15 5.75
CA VAL A 671 6.59 13.57 6.08
C VAL A 671 6.99 13.76 7.54
N GLU A 672 6.38 13.02 8.47
CA GLU A 672 6.74 13.03 9.89
C GLU A 672 8.17 12.56 10.12
N THR A 673 8.60 11.51 9.41
CA THR A 673 10.00 11.04 9.49
C THR A 673 10.97 12.10 8.99
N PHE A 674 10.66 12.74 7.86
CA PHE A 674 11.46 13.84 7.32
C PHE A 674 11.55 15.03 8.28
N LYS A 675 10.42 15.45 8.89
CA LYS A 675 10.37 16.50 9.92
C LYS A 675 11.29 16.16 11.10
N LYS A 676 11.17 14.94 11.65
CA LYS A 676 11.95 14.47 12.80
C LYS A 676 13.44 14.32 12.51
N VAL A 677 13.81 13.78 11.35
CA VAL A 677 15.22 13.60 10.95
C VAL A 677 15.89 14.93 10.64
N GLY A 678 15.18 15.85 10.00
CA GLY A 678 15.69 17.19 9.71
C GLY A 678 15.74 18.12 10.93
N GLY A 679 14.99 17.80 12.00
CA GLY A 679 14.90 18.63 13.19
C GLY A 679 14.14 19.93 12.96
N TYR A 680 13.19 19.93 12.02
CA TYR A 680 12.43 21.13 11.65
C TYR A 680 11.36 21.45 12.70
N GLU A 681 11.33 22.70 13.15
CA GLU A 681 10.31 23.24 14.07
C GLU A 681 9.08 23.77 13.34
N VAL A 682 9.23 24.17 12.08
CA VAL A 682 8.08 24.59 11.27
C VAL A 682 7.09 23.44 11.08
N GLU A 683 5.80 23.76 11.15
CA GLU A 683 4.76 22.75 11.02
C GLU A 683 4.66 22.26 9.56
N ILE A 684 4.80 20.94 9.37
CA ILE A 684 4.76 20.28 8.06
C ILE A 684 3.57 19.33 8.01
N VAL A 685 2.61 19.60 7.12
CA VAL A 685 1.44 18.76 6.87
C VAL A 685 1.58 18.02 5.55
N ALA A 686 0.96 16.84 5.46
CA ALA A 686 0.99 16.02 4.25
C ALA A 686 -0.27 16.22 3.39
N ASP A 687 -0.10 16.60 2.14
CA ASP A 687 -1.16 16.59 1.11
C ASP A 687 -1.04 15.32 0.27
N SER A 688 -1.28 14.16 0.89
CA SER A 688 -1.01 12.84 0.28
C SER A 688 -1.79 12.58 -1.01
N ASP A 689 -2.99 13.17 -1.14
CA ASP A 689 -3.87 12.96 -2.29
C ASP A 689 -3.89 14.15 -3.27
N GLY A 690 -3.13 15.22 -2.98
CA GLY A 690 -3.07 16.43 -3.82
C GLY A 690 -4.31 17.32 -3.75
N VAL A 691 -5.04 17.29 -2.64
CA VAL A 691 -6.30 18.03 -2.39
C VAL A 691 -6.11 19.54 -2.55
N LEU A 692 -4.96 20.08 -2.15
CA LEU A 692 -4.65 21.50 -2.36
C LEU A 692 -3.83 21.74 -3.62
N ILE A 693 -2.85 20.90 -3.89
CA ILE A 693 -1.87 21.12 -4.96
C ILE A 693 -2.53 21.17 -6.35
N GLU A 694 -3.48 20.27 -6.60
CA GLU A 694 -4.11 20.17 -7.91
C GLU A 694 -5.06 21.35 -8.20
N PRO A 695 -5.99 21.74 -7.31
CA PRO A 695 -6.82 22.93 -7.54
C PRO A 695 -6.01 24.24 -7.67
N LEU A 696 -4.83 24.29 -7.04
CA LEU A 696 -3.88 25.40 -7.15
C LEU A 696 -2.98 25.30 -8.40
N SER A 697 -2.97 24.14 -9.08
CA SER A 697 -2.17 23.87 -10.27
C SER A 697 -0.68 24.12 -10.03
N LEU A 698 -0.18 23.64 -8.90
CA LEU A 698 1.24 23.71 -8.54
C LEU A 698 1.96 22.47 -9.08
N SER A 699 3.10 22.68 -9.73
CA SER A 699 3.92 21.58 -10.28
C SER A 699 5.39 21.68 -9.90
N TYR A 700 5.84 22.85 -9.44
CA TYR A 700 7.24 23.10 -9.10
C TYR A 700 7.34 23.41 -7.61
N PHE A 701 8.31 22.81 -6.93
CA PHE A 701 8.49 22.99 -5.49
C PHE A 701 9.95 23.35 -5.18
N PRO A 702 10.20 24.31 -4.27
CA PRO A 702 9.21 24.96 -3.40
C PRO A 702 8.29 25.95 -4.14
N SER A 703 7.07 26.09 -3.63
CA SER A 703 6.08 27.09 -4.07
C SER A 703 5.36 27.69 -2.87
N HIS A 704 5.01 28.96 -2.93
CA HIS A 704 4.49 29.74 -1.80
C HIS A 704 3.15 30.34 -2.15
N VAL A 705 2.14 30.09 -1.33
CA VAL A 705 0.80 30.67 -1.46
C VAL A 705 0.57 31.59 -0.27
N PHE A 706 0.37 32.87 -0.58
CA PHE A 706 0.11 33.92 0.40
C PHE A 706 -1.40 34.14 0.49
N VAL A 707 -1.95 33.99 1.69
CA VAL A 707 -3.39 34.01 1.95
C VAL A 707 -3.71 35.09 2.99
N ASP A 708 -4.75 35.87 2.75
CA ASP A 708 -5.21 36.89 3.69
C ASP A 708 -6.00 36.30 4.87
N ARG A 709 -6.40 37.15 5.81
CA ARG A 709 -7.16 36.77 7.02
C ARG A 709 -8.55 36.18 6.73
N LYS A 710 -9.05 36.29 5.50
CA LYS A 710 -10.35 35.77 5.06
C LYS A 710 -10.22 34.45 4.29
N GLY A 711 -9.01 33.92 4.13
CA GLY A 711 -8.77 32.72 3.35
C GLY A 711 -8.71 32.98 1.84
N VAL A 712 -8.46 34.22 1.40
CA VAL A 712 -8.34 34.59 -0.02
C VAL A 712 -6.89 34.62 -0.44
N ILE A 713 -6.56 33.91 -1.51
CA ILE A 713 -5.23 33.85 -2.11
C ILE A 713 -4.89 35.25 -2.66
N GLN A 714 -3.85 35.87 -2.12
CA GLN A 714 -3.33 37.12 -2.64
C GLN A 714 -2.32 36.85 -3.75
N LYS A 715 -1.46 35.85 -3.56
CA LYS A 715 -0.30 35.62 -4.43
C LYS A 715 0.17 34.17 -4.37
N VAL A 716 0.76 33.71 -5.46
CA VAL A 716 1.44 32.40 -5.53
C VAL A 716 2.79 32.60 -6.20
N VAL A 717 3.87 32.31 -5.50
CA VAL A 717 5.25 32.48 -5.99
C VAL A 717 5.92 31.12 -6.08
N VAL A 718 6.73 30.89 -7.11
CA VAL A 718 7.39 29.61 -7.37
C VAL A 718 8.89 29.78 -7.22
N GLY A 719 9.56 28.77 -6.66
CA GLY A 719 10.99 28.77 -6.40
C GLY A 719 11.34 29.19 -4.98
N PHE A 720 12.62 29.08 -4.65
CA PHE A 720 13.15 29.44 -3.34
C PHE A 720 12.92 30.92 -3.03
N LEU A 721 12.45 31.21 -1.80
CA LEU A 721 12.34 32.55 -1.25
C LEU A 721 13.17 32.69 0.03
N SER A 722 14.02 33.70 0.04
CA SER A 722 14.65 34.20 1.28
C SER A 722 13.61 34.77 2.23
N LYS A 723 13.99 34.92 3.50
CA LYS A 723 13.15 35.55 4.52
C LYS A 723 12.69 36.95 4.10
N GLU A 724 13.59 37.76 3.54
CA GLU A 724 13.30 39.12 3.10
C GLU A 724 12.27 39.13 1.96
N GLU A 725 12.38 38.19 1.02
CA GLU A 725 11.42 38.03 -0.08
C GLU A 725 10.06 37.55 0.41
N ILE A 726 10.00 36.66 1.41
CA ILE A 726 8.73 36.26 2.06
C ILE A 726 8.05 37.49 2.69
N VAL A 727 8.80 38.33 3.40
CA VAL A 727 8.28 39.57 4.00
C VAL A 727 7.76 40.52 2.92
N GLN A 728 8.52 40.74 1.86
CA GLN A 728 8.09 41.62 0.75
C GLN A 728 6.80 41.14 0.09
N ASN A 729 6.63 39.83 -0.07
CA ASN A 729 5.45 39.22 -0.66
C ASN A 729 4.20 39.24 0.23
N LEU A 730 4.38 39.44 1.54
CA LEU A 730 3.27 39.61 2.49
C LEU A 730 2.76 41.05 2.60
N LEU A 731 3.63 42.03 2.33
CA LEU A 731 3.33 43.46 2.48
C LEU A 731 2.75 44.10 1.22
N ASN A 732 3.01 43.52 0.05
CA ASN A 732 2.57 43.96 -1.27
C ASN A 732 1.41 43.09 -1.77
#